data_AF-A0A9D9BXZ1-F1
#
_entry.id   AF-A0A9D9BXZ1-F1
#
_cell.length_a   1.000
_cell.length_b   1.000
_cell.length_c   1.000
_cell.angle_alpha   90.00
_cell.angle_beta   90.00
_cell.angle_gamma   90.00
#
_symmetry.space_group_name_H-M   'P 1'
#
loop_
_entity.id
_entity.type
_entity.pdbx_description
1 polymer ?
#
loop_
_entity_poly.entity_id
_entity_poly.type
_entity_poly.pdbx_seq_one_letter_code
_entity_poly.pdbx_strand_id
1 'polypeptide(L)'
;MTKLKHNYFIIILIITGIFLIGGCKREADLPVAIVPTENMVVITLNYYDNNKKTEIIKQGTKLELVNPVRDEYNFIGWFIDKELTIEYDFDQVVNNDLSLYAKWEEIKPITYEVTFDVEEIGKQIINDGGKVVKPTDPTKKDYRFVGWFIDANLTTGYDFNSIVNSSFTLHAKWIKLVNVIFYDVDRCEIKTEVIDEGTKLEYILNAPTIEKYEFVGWYKLGTDQLVDLDSYIFNEDTNLIATYKKIITTSKISLISSAGFEETATILFNKLEDATSYNIYLGDKLLTSNDYYLQEVNNLIRVDIFGLPKGSYKFRVIPIIEGAEYIESSAETDLIEVEAYDRSGYAHFNYSEGIGAYNDDGSLKPNAIVLYVTDENKNSVSLTYKGITVTGIGNILNSVGEASGDAGHETECKRVSDGKTYYGKGNTNQGILLKLAQDNIPLVIRFVGCVSDSGLYEVAPFDAKSASLINGLTGYNGYDYGGSVGDNGHMARMKSAKNVTLEGVGEDAIIDGWGFHLICESAHADLAKNFEIRNLTFINTPEDAIGMEGQENESSLTITASVERCWIHHNCFIGPTILNPAESDKGEGDGSCDFKRGRYFTCSYNYFEGCHKTNLVGSSKTSVQFCLTYHHNIWYNCSARQPLTRRANIHFYNNFIYGTTDTVASLRANSYMYSEFNYYLGCSRPVEYKEEGTTGICKSFGNVLVGCYNSYDAYVASNRDDLVNSDCVDGAISYVNFDTNPNLFYYDEDSKVSKCYITSADVARIECLAKSGSRYRTVLSSCLLKSGPNITNITPTQITTDTTLNIAKGKGVLKVFNINNRYLLTIAATSSNGYAPAYLLKLDGSLVSELSSEEKQIILDEGTYVLVSGQSFTGNNNKNDKEATITKCVLEIYSEQEYNARLIANYNNKVSLIPEVIEYNDDCYNLLIDALAAYNKLGNLQNEVDNTELVNSFATYKEKGIELVEAKIEAIISPVTTENANLVIDARAVLNDLLDKYSDVTISNIKKLEEAEIEIANLSIDKEKIECTFEGVPSNELFIASGNYGKTSATIDGVTYSQGLKMESSTSLTFTTSKSYKLTMHVTSGKKIKVDGIDYTVPDSGILLIETIDAGNHMITKNTTSTLLYYLSLEEK
;
A
#
# COMPACT_ATOMS: atom_id res chain seq x y z
N MET A 1 -35.29 50.14 33.06
CA MET A 1 -35.60 51.60 32.91
C MET A 1 -34.51 52.40 33.64
N THR A 2 -34.27 53.71 33.48
CA THR A 2 -35.20 54.85 33.27
C THR A 2 -34.73 55.95 32.31
N LYS A 3 -33.79 55.65 31.39
CA LYS A 3 -33.64 56.42 30.13
C LYS A 3 -34.13 55.64 28.89
N LEU A 4 -35.30 55.01 29.04
CA LEU A 4 -36.32 55.13 27.99
C LEU A 4 -37.31 56.22 28.42
N LYS A 5 -37.91 56.89 27.43
CA LYS A 5 -38.60 58.18 27.56
C LYS A 5 -39.72 58.09 28.62
N HIS A 6 -39.72 58.92 29.66
CA HIS A 6 -40.18 60.32 29.60
C HIS A 6 -41.57 60.48 28.97
N ASN A 7 -42.51 60.95 29.79
CA ASN A 7 -43.13 62.25 29.58
C ASN A 7 -43.31 62.70 28.11
N TYR A 8 -44.54 62.57 27.61
CA TYR A 8 -45.14 63.61 26.79
C TYR A 8 -45.19 64.92 27.60
N PHE A 9 -44.09 65.68 27.59
CA PHE A 9 -44.04 67.07 28.08
C PHE A 9 -43.20 67.92 27.13
N ILE A 10 -43.69 68.02 25.89
CA ILE A 10 -43.61 69.27 25.14
C ILE A 10 -44.98 69.93 25.40
N ILE A 11 -45.11 70.92 26.31
CA ILE A 11 -44.58 72.30 26.28
C ILE A 11 -45.29 73.16 25.22
N ILE A 12 -45.83 74.30 25.69
CA ILE A 12 -46.26 75.50 24.93
C ILE A 12 -47.57 75.37 24.09
N LEU A 13 -48.48 76.37 24.08
CA LEU A 13 -48.78 77.44 25.06
C LEU A 13 -50.13 78.15 24.72
N ILE A 14 -50.77 78.72 25.75
CA ILE A 14 -51.56 79.98 25.78
C ILE A 14 -52.34 80.46 24.52
N ILE A 15 -53.67 80.53 24.70
CA ILE A 15 -54.59 81.66 24.41
C ILE A 15 -54.41 82.46 23.10
N THR A 16 -55.42 82.34 22.23
CA THR A 16 -55.93 83.42 21.35
C THR A 16 -57.44 83.59 21.60
N GLY A 17 -58.11 84.54 20.93
CA GLY A 17 -59.39 85.11 21.43
C GLY A 17 -60.71 84.62 20.83
N ILE A 18 -61.74 84.61 21.71
CA ILE A 18 -63.15 85.00 21.47
C ILE A 18 -64.10 84.03 20.69
N PHE A 19 -64.76 83.14 21.44
CA PHE A 19 -66.21 83.09 21.80
C PHE A 19 -67.39 83.02 20.77
N LEU A 20 -68.53 82.49 21.29
CA LEU A 20 -69.96 82.51 20.83
C LEU A 20 -70.33 81.48 19.71
N ILE A 21 -71.42 80.66 19.72
CA ILE A 21 -72.70 80.48 20.49
C ILE A 21 -73.15 78.97 20.45
N GLY A 22 -74.03 78.38 21.29
CA GLY A 22 -74.63 78.89 22.55
C GLY A 22 -76.02 78.37 23.05
N GLY A 23 -76.56 77.17 22.75
CA GLY A 23 -77.86 76.69 23.33
C GLY A 23 -78.44 75.39 22.72
N CYS A 24 -79.56 74.76 23.14
CA CYS A 24 -80.60 74.85 24.25
C CYS A 24 -81.54 73.59 24.11
N LYS A 25 -82.52 73.11 24.92
CA LYS A 25 -83.17 73.27 26.28
C LYS A 25 -83.98 71.93 26.56
N ARG A 26 -84.71 71.54 27.65
CA ARG A 26 -85.63 72.09 28.71
C ARG A 26 -87.05 72.52 28.21
N GLU A 27 -88.23 72.40 28.88
CA GLU A 27 -88.82 71.91 30.18
C GLU A 27 -90.40 72.03 30.07
N ALA A 28 -91.35 71.55 30.93
CA ALA A 28 -91.50 70.47 31.93
C ALA A 28 -92.98 70.41 32.50
N ASP A 29 -93.32 69.38 33.33
CA ASP A 29 -94.34 69.28 34.44
C ASP A 29 -95.90 69.47 34.30
N LEU A 30 -96.65 68.45 34.78
CA LEU A 30 -97.75 68.39 35.81
C LEU A 30 -99.04 69.35 35.75
N PRO A 31 -99.91 69.57 36.81
CA PRO A 31 -101.33 69.07 36.82
C PRO A 31 -102.45 70.04 37.40
N VAL A 32 -103.54 69.51 38.05
CA VAL A 32 -104.60 70.14 38.95
C VAL A 32 -105.95 70.59 38.28
N ALA A 33 -107.18 70.65 38.88
CA ALA A 33 -108.01 69.81 39.82
C ALA A 33 -109.44 70.45 40.09
N ILE A 34 -110.22 69.93 41.09
CA ILE A 34 -111.40 70.51 41.84
C ILE A 34 -112.85 70.09 41.42
N VAL A 35 -113.70 69.66 42.38
CA VAL A 35 -115.06 69.00 42.21
C VAL A 35 -116.02 69.24 43.42
N PRO A 36 -117.37 69.40 43.23
CA PRO A 36 -118.38 69.40 44.32
C PRO A 36 -119.52 68.31 44.26
N THR A 37 -120.75 68.60 44.74
CA THR A 37 -121.53 67.69 45.62
C THR A 37 -123.10 67.77 45.59
N GLU A 38 -123.83 66.66 45.90
CA GLU A 38 -125.24 66.64 46.41
C GLU A 38 -125.62 65.30 47.15
N ASN A 39 -126.91 65.01 47.39
CA ASN A 39 -127.46 64.01 48.36
C ASN A 39 -127.21 62.52 48.04
N MET A 40 -126.42 61.81 48.87
CA MET A 40 -125.83 60.49 48.57
C MET A 40 -125.49 59.66 49.85
N VAL A 41 -125.29 58.33 49.71
CA VAL A 41 -124.69 57.40 50.72
C VAL A 41 -123.25 57.02 50.33
N VAL A 42 -122.43 56.58 51.29
CA VAL A 42 -120.99 56.37 51.13
C VAL A 42 -120.60 54.89 51.07
N ILE A 43 -119.87 54.52 50.02
CA ILE A 43 -119.33 53.18 49.77
C ILE A 43 -117.81 53.22 49.95
N THR A 44 -117.27 52.60 50.98
CA THR A 44 -115.82 52.54 51.22
C THR A 44 -115.22 51.31 50.56
N LEU A 45 -114.58 51.49 49.41
CA LEU A 45 -113.89 50.45 48.66
C LEU A 45 -112.43 50.35 49.14
N ASN A 46 -112.05 49.24 49.77
CA ASN A 46 -110.71 49.01 50.31
C ASN A 46 -109.93 48.07 49.37
N TYR A 47 -108.86 48.56 48.74
CA TYR A 47 -108.18 47.84 47.66
C TYR A 47 -107.04 46.95 48.18
N TYR A 48 -106.09 47.53 48.91
CA TYR A 48 -104.97 46.86 49.58
C TYR A 48 -104.23 47.91 50.45
N ASP A 49 -103.42 47.50 51.43
CA ASP A 49 -102.47 48.38 52.15
C ASP A 49 -103.04 49.73 52.68
N ASN A 50 -104.26 49.70 53.21
CA ASN A 50 -105.07 50.86 53.63
C ASN A 50 -105.46 51.85 52.51
N ASN A 51 -105.07 51.61 51.25
CA ASN A 51 -105.59 52.32 50.09
C ASN A 51 -107.09 52.04 49.96
N LYS A 52 -107.90 53.08 50.14
CA LYS A 52 -109.36 53.00 50.07
C LYS A 52 -109.94 54.23 49.39
N LYS A 53 -110.95 54.00 48.53
CA LYS A 53 -111.72 55.03 47.83
C LYS A 53 -113.13 55.04 48.40
N THR A 54 -113.59 56.17 48.90
CA THR A 54 -115.02 56.38 49.16
C THR A 54 -115.70 56.81 47.88
N GLU A 55 -116.57 55.97 47.34
CA GLU A 55 -117.55 56.38 46.34
C GLU A 55 -118.85 56.80 47.02
N ILE A 56 -119.62 57.63 46.32
CA ILE A 56 -120.71 58.40 46.90
C ILE A 56 -121.87 58.30 45.91
N ILE A 57 -122.87 57.48 46.23
CA ILE A 57 -123.95 57.07 45.30
C ILE A 57 -125.33 57.41 45.85
N LYS A 58 -126.34 57.51 44.99
CA LYS A 58 -127.69 57.86 45.43
C LYS A 58 -128.35 56.67 46.15
N GLN A 59 -128.86 56.89 47.35
CA GLN A 59 -129.52 55.88 48.17
C GLN A 59 -130.63 55.14 47.38
N GLY A 60 -130.65 53.81 47.45
CA GLY A 60 -131.62 52.95 46.77
C GLY A 60 -131.24 52.55 45.34
N THR A 61 -130.04 52.88 44.87
CA THR A 61 -129.49 52.36 43.59
C THR A 61 -128.68 51.08 43.81
N LYS A 62 -128.49 50.27 42.75
CA LYS A 62 -127.44 49.23 42.76
C LYS A 62 -126.07 49.91 42.69
N LEU A 63 -125.06 49.22 43.20
CA LEU A 63 -123.67 49.62 43.01
C LEU A 63 -123.15 49.01 41.70
N GLU A 64 -122.47 49.81 40.88
CA GLU A 64 -121.69 49.33 39.73
C GLU A 64 -120.23 49.72 39.94
N LEU A 65 -119.30 48.76 39.85
CA LEU A 65 -117.86 49.00 39.98
C LEU A 65 -117.12 48.44 38.78
N VAL A 66 -116.00 49.07 38.44
CA VAL A 66 -114.99 48.48 37.56
C VAL A 66 -114.04 47.65 38.41
N ASN A 67 -113.71 46.43 37.96
CA ASN A 67 -112.69 45.60 38.61
C ASN A 67 -111.34 46.34 38.63
N PRO A 68 -110.69 46.48 39.79
CA PRO A 68 -109.38 47.11 39.86
C PRO A 68 -108.29 46.23 39.24
N VAL A 69 -107.16 46.88 38.93
CA VAL A 69 -105.93 46.22 38.46
C VAL A 69 -104.81 46.54 39.45
N ARG A 70 -103.93 45.57 39.68
CA ARG A 70 -102.71 45.68 40.49
C ARG A 70 -101.61 44.94 39.74
N ASP A 71 -100.48 45.59 39.50
CA ASP A 71 -99.36 44.93 38.82
C ASP A 71 -98.91 43.70 39.62
N GLU A 72 -98.53 42.63 38.90
CA GLU A 72 -98.11 41.32 39.42
C GLU A 72 -99.19 40.51 40.17
N TYR A 73 -100.43 41.00 40.27
CA TYR A 73 -101.55 40.30 40.93
C TYR A 73 -102.87 40.29 40.12
N ASN A 74 -103.51 39.13 40.03
CA ASN A 74 -104.88 38.98 39.53
C ASN A 74 -105.91 39.50 40.55
N PHE A 75 -106.93 40.23 40.09
CA PHE A 75 -108.10 40.58 40.91
C PHE A 75 -109.11 39.42 40.94
N ILE A 76 -109.60 39.09 42.13
CA ILE A 76 -110.48 37.92 42.35
C ILE A 76 -111.95 38.31 42.59
N GLY A 77 -112.21 39.40 43.32
CA GLY A 77 -113.58 39.81 43.67
C GLY A 77 -113.66 40.86 44.78
N TRP A 78 -114.88 41.35 45.04
CA TRP A 78 -115.21 42.34 46.08
C TRP A 78 -116.00 41.67 47.21
N PHE A 79 -115.58 41.86 48.46
CA PHE A 79 -116.11 41.18 49.64
C PHE A 79 -116.67 42.18 50.66
N ILE A 80 -117.74 41.83 51.40
CA ILE A 80 -118.35 42.72 52.41
C ILE A 80 -117.61 42.70 53.76
N ASP A 81 -116.84 41.65 54.01
CA ASP A 81 -116.03 41.44 55.20
C ASP A 81 -114.54 41.72 54.94
N LYS A 82 -113.80 42.10 55.98
CA LYS A 82 -112.38 42.40 55.87
C LYS A 82 -111.53 41.13 55.72
N GLU A 83 -112.11 40.00 56.13
CA GLU A 83 -111.55 38.66 56.13
C GLU A 83 -111.64 37.99 54.73
N LEU A 84 -112.30 38.63 53.76
CA LEU A 84 -112.44 38.21 52.36
C LEU A 84 -113.11 36.84 52.17
N THR A 85 -114.19 36.61 52.92
CA THR A 85 -114.93 35.33 52.99
C THR A 85 -116.36 35.39 52.43
N ILE A 86 -117.02 36.56 52.42
CA ILE A 86 -118.37 36.77 51.90
C ILE A 86 -118.31 37.77 50.73
N GLU A 87 -118.45 37.25 49.51
CA GLU A 87 -118.46 38.07 48.29
C GLU A 87 -119.70 38.96 48.23
N TYR A 88 -119.55 40.17 47.68
CA TYR A 88 -120.63 41.14 47.53
C TYR A 88 -121.43 40.88 46.25
N ASP A 89 -122.68 40.48 46.43
CA ASP A 89 -123.67 40.43 45.36
C ASP A 89 -124.02 41.84 44.87
N PHE A 90 -123.62 42.18 43.64
CA PHE A 90 -123.89 43.46 43.00
C PHE A 90 -125.35 43.64 42.52
N ASP A 91 -126.17 42.58 42.52
CA ASP A 91 -127.59 42.69 42.14
C ASP A 91 -128.48 43.31 43.24
N GLN A 92 -127.94 43.54 44.45
CA GLN A 92 -128.67 44.18 45.56
C GLN A 92 -128.57 45.73 45.55
N VAL A 93 -129.66 46.41 45.93
CA VAL A 93 -129.68 47.88 46.06
C VAL A 93 -129.11 48.35 47.39
N VAL A 94 -128.27 49.38 47.36
CA VAL A 94 -127.60 49.93 48.54
C VAL A 94 -128.44 51.01 49.21
N ASN A 95 -128.88 50.72 50.43
CA ASN A 95 -129.78 51.59 51.21
C ASN A 95 -129.11 52.28 52.41
N ASN A 96 -127.88 51.89 52.76
CA ASN A 96 -127.07 52.46 53.86
C ASN A 96 -125.60 52.50 53.42
N ASP A 97 -124.75 53.21 54.17
CA ASP A 97 -123.30 53.19 53.94
C ASP A 97 -122.74 51.75 54.01
N LEU A 98 -121.78 51.45 53.14
CA LEU A 98 -121.23 50.11 52.93
C LEU A 98 -119.70 50.15 52.92
N SER A 99 -119.05 49.04 53.27
CA SER A 99 -117.61 48.84 53.04
C SER A 99 -117.39 47.56 52.24
N LEU A 100 -116.56 47.63 51.21
CA LEU A 100 -116.14 46.50 50.39
C LEU A 100 -114.62 46.35 50.44
N TYR A 101 -114.13 45.13 50.23
CA TYR A 101 -112.71 44.77 50.31
C TYR A 101 -112.31 43.93 49.09
N ALA A 102 -111.22 44.30 48.42
CA ALA A 102 -110.73 43.62 47.22
C ALA A 102 -109.83 42.41 47.55
N LYS A 103 -109.94 41.34 46.76
CA LYS A 103 -109.12 40.12 46.88
C LYS A 103 -108.18 39.95 45.69
N TRP A 104 -106.97 39.48 45.94
CA TRP A 104 -105.85 39.43 44.99
C TRP A 104 -105.05 38.12 45.06
N GLU A 105 -104.43 37.71 43.95
CA GLU A 105 -103.59 36.50 43.83
C GLU A 105 -102.35 36.73 42.93
N GLU A 106 -101.19 36.17 43.27
CA GLU A 106 -99.84 36.54 42.79
C GLU A 106 -99.34 35.75 41.55
N ILE A 107 -98.55 36.37 40.67
CA ILE A 107 -97.99 35.77 39.43
C ILE A 107 -96.47 35.48 39.58
N LYS A 108 -95.95 34.36 39.03
CA LYS A 108 -94.53 33.95 39.18
C LYS A 108 -93.87 33.49 37.86
N PRO A 109 -92.59 33.84 37.61
CA PRO A 109 -91.85 33.45 36.39
C PRO A 109 -91.14 32.08 36.49
N ILE A 110 -90.67 31.56 35.36
CA ILE A 110 -89.95 30.27 35.21
C ILE A 110 -88.46 30.51 34.91
N THR A 111 -87.58 29.72 35.53
CA THR A 111 -86.12 29.77 35.35
C THR A 111 -85.49 28.37 35.31
N TYR A 112 -84.28 28.28 34.75
CA TYR A 112 -83.45 27.09 34.61
C TYR A 112 -82.05 27.32 35.19
N GLU A 113 -81.34 26.23 35.48
CA GLU A 113 -80.00 26.24 36.08
C GLU A 113 -78.98 25.63 35.10
N VAL A 114 -77.93 26.40 34.77
CA VAL A 114 -76.80 25.91 33.97
C VAL A 114 -75.54 25.91 34.82
N THR A 115 -74.94 24.74 35.00
CA THR A 115 -73.77 24.51 35.86
C THR A 115 -72.54 24.22 35.00
N PHE A 116 -71.37 24.71 35.40
CA PHE A 116 -70.09 24.40 34.77
C PHE A 116 -69.37 23.33 35.60
N ASP A 117 -68.71 22.36 34.97
CA ASP A 117 -68.00 21.29 35.69
C ASP A 117 -66.62 21.69 36.27
N VAL A 118 -66.23 22.95 36.08
CA VAL A 118 -65.11 23.59 36.79
C VAL A 118 -65.67 24.34 38.00
N GLU A 119 -65.38 23.82 39.20
CA GLU A 119 -65.93 24.27 40.49
C GLU A 119 -65.79 25.79 40.73
N GLU A 120 -64.67 26.38 40.29
CA GLU A 120 -64.35 27.81 40.42
C GLU A 120 -65.30 28.74 39.64
N ILE A 121 -66.03 28.22 38.64
CA ILE A 121 -66.99 28.96 37.81
C ILE A 121 -68.43 28.81 38.34
N GLY A 122 -68.74 27.68 38.98
CA GLY A 122 -70.04 27.43 39.58
C GLY A 122 -71.19 27.33 38.57
N LYS A 123 -72.23 28.15 38.75
CA LYS A 123 -73.49 28.03 37.99
C LYS A 123 -74.21 29.37 37.76
N GLN A 124 -75.09 29.39 36.76
CA GLN A 124 -75.92 30.53 36.38
C GLN A 124 -77.41 30.14 36.41
N ILE A 125 -78.26 31.06 36.89
CA ILE A 125 -79.73 30.95 36.80
C ILE A 125 -80.18 31.78 35.59
N ILE A 126 -80.88 31.16 34.65
CA ILE A 126 -81.29 31.76 33.38
C ILE A 126 -82.81 31.69 33.27
N ASN A 127 -83.48 32.79 32.89
CA ASN A 127 -84.92 32.79 32.61
C ASN A 127 -85.23 31.94 31.36
N ASP A 128 -86.43 31.39 31.23
CA ASP A 128 -86.84 30.67 30.02
C ASP A 128 -86.65 31.54 28.75
N GLY A 129 -86.04 30.96 27.72
CA GLY A 129 -85.63 31.65 26.49
C GLY A 129 -84.38 32.56 26.61
N GLY A 130 -83.79 32.68 27.80
CA GLY A 130 -82.55 33.43 28.04
C GLY A 130 -81.29 32.72 27.47
N LYS A 131 -80.11 33.31 27.67
CA LYS A 131 -78.82 32.76 27.22
C LYS A 131 -77.80 32.68 28.35
N VAL A 132 -76.92 31.69 28.28
CA VAL A 132 -75.78 31.54 29.22
C VAL A 132 -74.70 32.58 28.91
N VAL A 133 -74.19 33.27 29.92
CA VAL A 133 -73.04 34.16 29.77
C VAL A 133 -71.77 33.31 29.72
N LYS A 134 -70.95 33.44 28.67
CA LYS A 134 -69.67 32.72 28.62
C LYS A 134 -68.76 33.17 29.78
N PRO A 135 -68.26 32.26 30.63
CA PRO A 135 -67.26 32.60 31.63
C PRO A 135 -65.91 32.91 30.98
N THR A 136 -64.97 33.46 31.76
CA THR A 136 -63.55 33.43 31.40
C THR A 136 -63.13 31.98 31.16
N ASP A 137 -62.33 31.74 30.12
CA ASP A 137 -61.83 30.39 29.83
C ASP A 137 -60.92 29.92 31.00
N PRO A 138 -61.20 28.75 31.61
CA PRO A 138 -60.49 28.30 32.79
C PRO A 138 -59.05 27.87 32.46
N THR A 139 -58.18 27.87 33.47
CA THR A 139 -56.79 27.41 33.35
C THR A 139 -56.56 26.14 34.18
N LYS A 140 -55.75 25.23 33.65
CA LYS A 140 -55.36 23.98 34.32
C LYS A 140 -53.88 23.74 34.03
N LYS A 141 -53.06 23.57 35.07
CA LYS A 141 -51.62 23.39 34.92
C LYS A 141 -51.34 22.20 34.00
N ASP A 142 -50.46 22.38 33.01
CA ASP A 142 -50.05 21.38 32.01
C ASP A 142 -51.16 20.94 31.01
N TYR A 143 -52.26 21.70 30.90
CA TYR A 143 -53.32 21.46 29.92
C TYR A 143 -53.76 22.76 29.22
N ARG A 144 -54.08 22.66 27.94
CA ARG A 144 -54.73 23.70 27.14
C ARG A 144 -56.25 23.55 27.18
N PHE A 145 -56.96 24.63 27.46
CA PHE A 145 -58.42 24.65 27.35
C PHE A 145 -58.84 24.66 25.87
N VAL A 146 -59.83 23.84 25.51
CA VAL A 146 -60.31 23.67 24.13
C VAL A 146 -61.69 24.30 23.94
N GLY A 147 -62.56 24.24 24.96
CA GLY A 147 -63.92 24.77 24.89
C GLY A 147 -64.88 24.11 25.87
N TRP A 148 -66.10 24.64 25.92
CA TRP A 148 -67.23 24.09 26.66
C TRP A 148 -68.07 23.17 25.78
N PHE A 149 -68.53 22.05 26.34
CA PHE A 149 -69.28 21.00 25.65
C PHE A 149 -70.57 20.71 26.41
N ILE A 150 -71.67 20.41 25.70
CA ILE A 150 -72.98 20.14 26.34
C ILE A 150 -73.14 18.67 26.75
N ASP A 151 -72.23 17.79 26.31
CA ASP A 151 -72.21 16.37 26.65
C ASP A 151 -70.96 15.99 27.44
N ALA A 152 -71.11 15.08 28.41
CA ALA A 152 -70.00 14.57 29.23
C ALA A 152 -68.96 13.75 28.44
N ASN A 153 -69.26 13.36 27.18
CA ASN A 153 -68.30 12.70 26.29
C ASN A 153 -67.45 13.71 25.48
N LEU A 154 -67.65 15.01 25.66
CA LEU A 154 -66.89 16.10 25.03
C LEU A 154 -66.92 16.04 23.49
N THR A 155 -68.07 15.70 22.92
CA THR A 155 -68.27 15.55 21.46
C THR A 155 -68.93 16.76 20.80
N THR A 156 -69.88 17.40 21.50
CA THR A 156 -70.72 18.50 21.00
C THR A 156 -70.39 19.80 21.74
N GLY A 157 -69.65 20.69 21.08
CA GLY A 157 -69.31 22.01 21.62
C GLY A 157 -70.54 22.89 21.83
N TYR A 158 -70.55 23.66 22.91
CA TYR A 158 -71.68 24.52 23.28
C TYR A 158 -71.52 25.94 22.70
N ASP A 159 -72.48 26.34 21.84
CA ASP A 159 -72.60 27.73 21.41
C ASP A 159 -73.38 28.55 22.44
N PHE A 160 -72.70 29.53 23.06
CA PHE A 160 -73.27 30.47 24.02
C PHE A 160 -74.33 31.42 23.42
N ASN A 161 -74.52 31.43 22.10
CA ASN A 161 -75.65 32.08 21.45
C ASN A 161 -76.95 31.25 21.53
N SER A 162 -76.91 30.00 21.99
CA SER A 162 -78.09 29.16 22.19
C SER A 162 -79.01 29.69 23.29
N ILE A 163 -80.31 29.42 23.17
CA ILE A 163 -81.29 29.71 24.22
C ILE A 163 -81.40 28.56 25.22
N VAL A 164 -81.68 28.88 26.48
CA VAL A 164 -81.88 27.93 27.57
C VAL A 164 -83.37 27.69 27.77
N ASN A 165 -83.78 26.43 27.66
CA ASN A 165 -85.15 25.94 27.82
C ASN A 165 -85.26 24.75 28.81
N SER A 166 -84.14 24.42 29.47
CA SER A 166 -83.97 23.30 30.39
C SER A 166 -82.66 23.48 31.16
N SER A 167 -82.53 22.84 32.32
CA SER A 167 -81.30 22.85 33.12
C SER A 167 -80.29 21.81 32.61
N PHE A 168 -79.01 22.16 32.50
CA PHE A 168 -77.95 21.27 32.01
C PHE A 168 -76.55 21.62 32.58
N THR A 169 -75.57 20.76 32.31
CA THR A 169 -74.17 20.97 32.68
C THR A 169 -73.32 21.25 31.43
N LEU A 170 -72.36 22.18 31.56
CA LEU A 170 -71.34 22.45 30.55
C LEU A 170 -69.99 21.90 31.01
N HIS A 171 -69.37 21.13 30.12
CA HIS A 171 -68.18 20.34 30.40
C HIS A 171 -66.92 20.93 29.76
N ALA A 172 -65.86 21.08 30.54
CA ALA A 172 -64.59 21.66 30.09
C ALA A 172 -63.73 20.62 29.35
N LYS A 173 -63.49 20.84 28.05
CA LYS A 173 -62.55 20.02 27.27
C LYS A 173 -61.13 20.55 27.38
N TRP A 174 -60.21 19.63 27.66
CA TRP A 174 -58.78 19.88 27.85
C TRP A 174 -57.96 18.98 26.93
N ILE A 175 -56.83 19.49 26.42
CA ILE A 175 -55.76 18.68 25.84
C ILE A 175 -54.53 18.86 26.73
N LYS A 176 -53.80 17.77 27.01
CA LYS A 176 -52.54 17.83 27.78
C LYS A 176 -51.45 18.46 26.91
N LEU A 177 -50.58 19.25 27.52
CA LEU A 177 -49.42 19.81 26.84
C LEU A 177 -48.18 18.93 27.09
N VAL A 178 -47.29 18.88 26.09
CA VAL A 178 -45.98 18.20 26.15
C VAL A 178 -44.87 19.13 25.64
N ASN A 179 -43.68 19.00 26.23
CA ASN A 179 -42.50 19.79 25.91
C ASN A 179 -41.61 19.05 24.89
N VAL A 180 -41.22 19.71 23.80
CA VAL A 180 -40.18 19.22 22.89
C VAL A 180 -38.95 20.11 23.04
N ILE A 181 -37.89 19.57 23.64
CA ILE A 181 -36.69 20.32 24.01
C ILE A 181 -35.54 19.96 23.06
N PHE A 182 -34.98 20.97 22.40
CA PHE A 182 -33.92 20.85 21.41
C PHE A 182 -32.57 21.27 21.99
N TYR A 183 -31.57 20.41 21.86
CA TYR A 183 -30.21 20.58 22.40
C TYR A 183 -29.15 20.61 21.30
N ASP A 184 -28.08 21.39 21.51
CA ASP A 184 -26.89 21.34 20.65
C ASP A 184 -25.94 20.18 21.04
N VAL A 185 -24.81 20.08 20.34
CA VAL A 185 -23.79 19.03 20.55
C VAL A 185 -23.20 19.03 21.97
N ASP A 186 -23.12 20.21 22.60
CA ASP A 186 -22.61 20.41 23.96
C ASP A 186 -23.71 20.22 25.02
N ARG A 187 -24.93 19.86 24.60
CA ARG A 187 -26.14 19.69 25.42
C ARG A 187 -26.64 20.97 26.07
N CYS A 188 -26.35 22.13 25.49
CA CYS A 188 -27.04 23.37 25.83
C CYS A 188 -28.42 23.40 25.15
N GLU A 189 -29.43 23.91 25.85
CA GLU A 189 -30.78 24.03 25.30
C GLU A 189 -30.83 25.16 24.26
N ILE A 190 -31.14 24.80 23.02
CA ILE A 190 -31.38 25.73 21.91
C ILE A 190 -32.80 26.30 22.02
N LYS A 191 -33.79 25.44 22.28
CA LYS A 191 -35.21 25.80 22.27
C LYS A 191 -36.07 24.77 22.99
N THR A 192 -37.10 25.22 23.71
CA THR A 192 -38.26 24.39 24.10
C THR A 192 -39.49 24.82 23.28
N GLU A 193 -40.22 23.87 22.73
CA GLU A 193 -41.57 24.04 22.16
C GLU A 193 -42.61 23.35 23.04
N VAL A 194 -43.82 23.91 23.11
CA VAL A 194 -44.92 23.39 23.94
C VAL A 194 -46.13 23.13 23.06
N ILE A 195 -46.47 21.86 22.86
CA ILE A 195 -47.50 21.42 21.90
C ILE A 195 -48.54 20.51 22.55
N ASP A 196 -49.65 20.29 21.83
CA ASP A 196 -50.71 19.38 22.22
C ASP A 196 -50.24 17.92 22.18
N GLU A 197 -50.51 17.15 23.23
CA GLU A 197 -50.29 15.70 23.28
C GLU A 197 -51.05 14.99 22.13
N GLY A 198 -50.35 14.11 21.41
CA GLY A 198 -50.90 13.42 20.25
C GLY A 198 -50.83 14.21 18.94
N THR A 199 -50.08 15.32 18.89
CA THR A 199 -49.82 16.10 17.67
C THR A 199 -48.36 16.02 17.21
N LYS A 200 -48.10 16.49 15.99
CA LYS A 200 -46.75 16.72 15.46
C LYS A 200 -46.43 18.22 15.50
N LEU A 201 -45.16 18.58 15.30
CA LEU A 201 -44.76 19.98 15.12
C LEU A 201 -45.34 20.56 13.81
N GLU A 202 -45.71 21.84 13.85
CA GLU A 202 -46.22 22.57 12.66
C GLU A 202 -45.09 23.03 11.71
N TYR A 203 -43.82 22.93 12.14
CA TYR A 203 -42.65 23.37 11.38
C TYR A 203 -41.40 22.56 11.77
N ILE A 204 -40.41 22.49 10.87
CA ILE A 204 -39.10 21.85 11.11
C ILE A 204 -38.15 22.85 11.76
N LEU A 205 -37.52 22.51 12.89
CA LEU A 205 -36.45 23.33 13.46
C LEU A 205 -35.12 23.06 12.72
N ASN A 206 -34.61 24.08 12.03
CA ASN A 206 -33.25 24.07 11.49
C ASN A 206 -32.23 24.10 12.62
N ALA A 207 -31.29 23.17 12.63
CA ALA A 207 -30.18 23.14 13.57
C ALA A 207 -29.09 24.18 13.21
N PRO A 208 -28.20 24.57 14.15
CA PRO A 208 -27.04 25.40 13.86
C PRO A 208 -26.15 24.86 12.74
N THR A 209 -25.58 25.73 11.91
CA THR A 209 -24.56 25.34 10.93
C THR A 209 -23.18 25.26 11.58
N ILE A 210 -22.53 24.10 11.54
CA ILE A 210 -21.16 23.89 12.04
C ILE A 210 -20.21 23.79 10.83
N GLU A 211 -19.10 24.54 10.85
CA GLU A 211 -18.13 24.54 9.75
C GLU A 211 -17.45 23.17 9.60
N LYS A 212 -17.30 22.67 8.36
CA LYS A 212 -16.89 21.30 8.00
C LYS A 212 -17.85 20.17 8.48
N TYR A 213 -19.09 20.44 8.89
CA TYR A 213 -20.06 19.40 9.29
C TYR A 213 -21.46 19.58 8.65
N GLU A 214 -22.06 18.46 8.22
CA GLU A 214 -23.44 18.38 7.73
C GLU A 214 -24.37 17.96 8.87
N PHE A 215 -25.56 18.55 8.92
CA PHE A 215 -26.59 18.17 9.89
C PHE A 215 -27.28 16.88 9.44
N VAL A 216 -27.23 15.84 10.27
CA VAL A 216 -27.79 14.51 9.99
C VAL A 216 -29.26 14.42 10.42
N GLY A 217 -29.60 15.05 11.54
CA GLY A 217 -30.97 15.02 12.07
C GLY A 217 -31.05 15.22 13.58
N TRP A 218 -32.28 15.20 14.08
CA TRP A 218 -32.59 15.30 15.50
C TRP A 218 -32.77 13.90 16.10
N TYR A 219 -31.96 13.54 17.09
CA TYR A 219 -32.01 12.24 17.76
C TYR A 219 -32.55 12.38 19.18
N LYS A 220 -33.28 11.39 19.72
CA LYS A 220 -33.69 11.41 21.14
C LYS A 220 -32.46 11.36 22.05
N LEU A 221 -32.34 12.34 22.94
CA LEU A 221 -31.19 12.54 23.82
C LEU A 221 -30.86 11.28 24.63
N GLY A 222 -29.67 10.72 24.39
CA GLY A 222 -29.20 9.49 25.04
C GLY A 222 -29.55 8.18 24.30
N THR A 223 -30.03 8.24 23.06
CA THR A 223 -30.35 7.08 22.22
C THR A 223 -30.02 7.33 20.75
N ASP A 224 -29.85 6.26 19.97
CA ASP A 224 -29.67 6.32 18.51
C ASP A 224 -31.02 6.44 17.75
N GLN A 225 -32.12 6.81 18.41
CA GLN A 225 -33.42 7.00 17.76
C GLN A 225 -33.48 8.38 17.05
N LEU A 226 -33.31 8.37 15.73
CA LEU A 226 -33.64 9.50 14.85
C LEU A 226 -35.14 9.84 14.94
N VAL A 227 -35.46 11.13 14.91
CA VAL A 227 -36.83 11.66 14.94
C VAL A 227 -37.07 12.54 13.71
N ASP A 228 -37.91 12.04 12.79
CA ASP A 228 -38.43 12.80 11.66
C ASP A 228 -39.49 13.80 12.13
N LEU A 229 -39.13 15.09 12.21
CA LEU A 229 -40.02 16.15 12.67
C LEU A 229 -41.27 16.35 11.78
N ASP A 230 -41.23 15.91 10.51
CA ASP A 230 -42.36 16.07 9.59
C ASP A 230 -43.47 15.03 9.81
N SER A 231 -43.18 13.90 10.46
CA SER A 231 -44.16 12.82 10.69
C SER A 231 -44.31 12.38 12.15
N TYR A 232 -43.34 12.65 13.01
CA TYR A 232 -43.35 12.16 14.40
C TYR A 232 -44.42 12.82 15.26
N ILE A 233 -45.17 12.00 16.00
CA ILE A 233 -46.24 12.44 16.91
C ILE A 233 -45.76 12.36 18.36
N PHE A 234 -45.80 13.50 19.06
CA PHE A 234 -45.33 13.65 20.42
C PHE A 234 -46.45 13.33 21.42
N ASN A 235 -46.24 12.29 22.22
CA ASN A 235 -47.19 11.81 23.24
C ASN A 235 -46.65 11.98 24.67
N GLU A 236 -45.43 12.50 24.80
CA GLU A 236 -44.68 12.69 26.04
C GLU A 236 -43.60 13.76 25.85
N ASP A 237 -43.10 14.32 26.95
CA ASP A 237 -41.99 15.28 26.93
C ASP A 237 -40.75 14.62 26.29
N THR A 238 -40.24 15.22 25.22
CA THR A 238 -39.24 14.62 24.34
C THR A 238 -38.03 15.52 24.19
N ASN A 239 -36.88 15.05 24.66
CA ASN A 239 -35.58 15.72 24.50
C ASN A 239 -34.90 15.25 23.22
N LEU A 240 -34.53 16.18 22.34
CA LEU A 240 -33.89 15.95 21.05
C LEU A 240 -32.52 16.65 21.01
N ILE A 241 -31.50 15.98 20.49
CA ILE A 241 -30.15 16.53 20.27
C ILE A 241 -29.84 16.63 18.78
N ALA A 242 -29.15 17.71 18.38
CA ALA A 242 -28.70 17.89 17.00
C ALA A 242 -27.46 17.01 16.73
N THR A 243 -27.57 16.09 15.77
CA THR A 243 -26.47 15.20 15.36
C THR A 243 -25.92 15.62 14.00
N TYR A 244 -24.60 15.53 13.85
CA TYR A 244 -23.86 15.96 12.67
C TYR A 244 -22.88 14.88 12.21
N LYS A 245 -22.53 14.93 10.93
CA LYS A 245 -21.49 14.11 10.29
C LYS A 245 -20.47 15.06 9.65
N LYS A 246 -19.20 14.71 9.64
CA LYS A 246 -18.17 15.56 9.03
C LYS A 246 -18.34 15.58 7.50
N ILE A 247 -18.29 16.77 6.92
CA ILE A 247 -18.21 16.94 5.46
C ILE A 247 -16.75 16.68 5.08
N ILE A 248 -16.49 15.48 4.57
CA ILE A 248 -15.20 15.11 4.02
C ILE A 248 -15.08 15.80 2.65
N THR A 249 -14.45 16.97 2.63
CA THR A 249 -14.19 17.75 1.41
C THR A 249 -12.92 17.30 0.67
N THR A 250 -12.41 16.10 0.94
CA THR A 250 -11.16 15.63 0.34
C THR A 250 -11.32 15.38 -1.16
N SER A 251 -10.27 15.75 -1.90
CA SER A 251 -10.05 15.22 -3.24
C SER A 251 -10.08 13.69 -3.21
N LYS A 252 -10.43 13.05 -4.33
CA LYS A 252 -9.99 11.66 -4.56
C LYS A 252 -8.45 11.59 -4.51
N ILE A 253 -7.92 10.43 -4.17
CA ILE A 253 -6.51 10.14 -4.42
C ILE A 253 -6.25 10.28 -5.94
N SER A 254 -5.32 11.14 -6.28
CA SER A 254 -4.72 11.26 -7.61
C SER A 254 -3.36 10.57 -7.56
N LEU A 255 -3.22 9.49 -8.33
CA LEU A 255 -1.92 8.90 -8.57
C LEU A 255 -1.05 9.89 -9.37
N ILE A 256 0.23 9.95 -9.02
CA ILE A 256 1.26 10.76 -9.67
C ILE A 256 2.18 9.86 -10.49
N SER A 257 2.51 8.67 -9.96
CA SER A 257 3.16 7.59 -10.70
C SER A 257 2.96 6.24 -10.00
N SER A 258 3.12 5.16 -10.77
CA SER A 258 3.20 3.79 -10.26
C SER A 258 4.13 2.98 -11.16
N ALA A 259 5.13 2.30 -10.58
CA ALA A 259 6.17 1.60 -11.34
C ALA A 259 6.73 0.40 -10.57
N GLY A 260 6.99 -0.70 -11.28
CA GLY A 260 7.73 -1.85 -10.77
C GLY A 260 9.24 -1.64 -10.87
N PHE A 261 10.00 -2.43 -10.12
CA PHE A 261 11.44 -2.54 -10.23
C PHE A 261 11.86 -3.88 -9.61
N GLU A 262 12.20 -4.84 -10.46
CA GLU A 262 12.43 -6.24 -10.05
C GLU A 262 11.29 -6.67 -9.10
N GLU A 263 11.57 -7.34 -7.97
CA GLU A 263 10.58 -7.91 -7.03
C GLU A 263 9.87 -6.87 -6.12
N THR A 264 9.79 -5.62 -6.58
CA THR A 264 9.21 -4.48 -5.84
C THR A 264 8.33 -3.61 -6.72
N ALA A 265 7.37 -2.90 -6.11
CA ALA A 265 6.56 -1.88 -6.77
C ALA A 265 6.52 -0.60 -5.92
N THR A 266 6.49 0.56 -6.56
CA THR A 266 6.33 1.85 -5.89
C THR A 266 5.14 2.61 -6.46
N ILE A 267 4.35 3.22 -5.57
CA ILE A 267 3.19 4.04 -5.90
C ILE A 267 3.40 5.42 -5.25
N LEU A 268 3.20 6.49 -6.02
CA LEU A 268 3.30 7.86 -5.56
C LEU A 268 1.97 8.58 -5.82
N PHE A 269 1.37 9.19 -4.79
CA PHE A 269 0.07 9.86 -4.89
C PHE A 269 -0.05 11.08 -3.98
N ASN A 270 -1.02 11.95 -4.20
CA ASN A 270 -1.19 13.13 -3.33
C ASN A 270 -1.72 12.76 -1.94
N LYS A 271 -1.19 13.40 -0.90
CA LYS A 271 -1.75 13.32 0.45
C LYS A 271 -3.12 14.02 0.50
N LEU A 272 -4.05 13.45 1.27
CA LEU A 272 -5.34 14.06 1.61
C LEU A 272 -5.27 14.68 3.02
N GLU A 273 -5.86 15.87 3.21
CA GLU A 273 -5.80 16.64 4.48
C GLU A 273 -6.40 15.88 5.68
N ASP A 274 -7.53 15.20 5.48
CA ASP A 274 -8.26 14.50 6.54
C ASP A 274 -7.81 13.03 6.75
N ALA A 275 -6.86 12.52 5.97
CA ALA A 275 -6.46 11.11 6.01
C ALA A 275 -5.34 10.87 7.03
N THR A 276 -5.56 9.95 7.97
CA THR A 276 -4.60 9.58 9.03
C THR A 276 -3.59 8.52 8.58
N SER A 277 -3.95 7.69 7.61
CA SER A 277 -3.13 6.64 7.01
C SER A 277 -3.78 6.15 5.71
N TYR A 278 -3.18 5.16 5.05
CA TYR A 278 -3.73 4.54 3.83
C TYR A 278 -3.55 3.02 3.87
N ASN A 279 -4.62 2.29 3.53
CA ASN A 279 -4.59 0.86 3.31
C ASN A 279 -4.30 0.57 1.84
N ILE A 280 -3.49 -0.46 1.59
CA ILE A 280 -3.06 -0.87 0.25
C ILE A 280 -3.55 -2.29 0.00
N TYR A 281 -4.27 -2.49 -1.11
CA TYR A 281 -4.83 -3.78 -1.49
C TYR A 281 -4.19 -4.30 -2.77
N LEU A 282 -3.91 -5.60 -2.82
CA LEU A 282 -3.66 -6.35 -4.05
C LEU A 282 -4.89 -7.23 -4.33
N GLY A 283 -5.74 -6.79 -5.26
CA GLY A 283 -7.09 -7.33 -5.43
C GLY A 283 -7.92 -7.16 -4.14
N ASP A 284 -8.28 -8.29 -3.52
CA ASP A 284 -8.98 -8.35 -2.23
C ASP A 284 -8.02 -8.54 -1.02
N LYS A 285 -6.73 -8.84 -1.24
CA LYS A 285 -5.75 -8.97 -0.15
C LYS A 285 -5.36 -7.58 0.35
N LEU A 286 -5.76 -7.23 1.57
CA LEU A 286 -5.14 -6.15 2.34
C LEU A 286 -3.67 -6.49 2.62
N LEU A 287 -2.76 -5.61 2.21
CA LEU A 287 -1.34 -5.72 2.49
C LEU A 287 -1.04 -5.26 3.93
N THR A 288 0.04 -5.76 4.52
CA THR A 288 0.49 -5.46 5.88
C THR A 288 1.82 -4.72 5.89
N SER A 289 2.29 -4.29 7.07
CA SER A 289 3.63 -3.72 7.25
C SER A 289 4.78 -4.64 6.78
N ASN A 290 4.55 -5.96 6.69
CA ASN A 290 5.55 -6.89 6.15
C ASN A 290 5.60 -6.86 4.62
N ASP A 291 4.49 -6.50 3.96
CA ASP A 291 4.36 -6.39 2.51
C ASP A 291 4.78 -5.00 2.00
N TYR A 292 4.53 -3.92 2.74
CA TYR A 292 4.81 -2.54 2.29
C TYR A 292 5.32 -1.58 3.37
N TYR A 293 6.00 -0.53 2.91
CA TYR A 293 6.32 0.70 3.64
C TYR A 293 5.56 1.90 3.06
N LEU A 294 5.28 2.91 3.88
CA LEU A 294 4.59 4.13 3.48
C LEU A 294 5.28 5.35 4.10
N GLN A 295 5.57 6.36 3.27
CA GLN A 295 6.32 7.55 3.65
C GLN A 295 5.68 8.81 3.04
N GLU A 296 5.70 9.91 3.79
CA GLU A 296 5.38 11.23 3.24
C GLU A 296 6.64 11.87 2.65
N VAL A 297 6.56 12.26 1.37
CA VAL A 297 7.67 12.84 0.60
C VAL A 297 7.14 14.05 -0.15
N ASN A 298 7.61 15.26 0.17
CA ASN A 298 7.21 16.51 -0.50
C ASN A 298 5.68 16.74 -0.59
N ASN A 299 4.93 16.43 0.48
CA ASN A 299 3.46 16.47 0.56
C ASN A 299 2.74 15.49 -0.40
N LEU A 300 3.47 14.52 -0.96
CA LEU A 300 2.95 13.31 -1.57
C LEU A 300 3.15 12.12 -0.61
N ILE A 301 2.51 11.01 -0.89
CA ILE A 301 2.71 9.73 -0.21
C ILE A 301 3.41 8.78 -1.18
N ARG A 302 4.59 8.28 -0.80
CA ARG A 302 5.27 7.14 -1.43
C ARG A 302 4.86 5.87 -0.69
N VAL A 303 4.51 4.83 -1.43
CA VAL A 303 4.31 3.46 -0.95
C VAL A 303 5.27 2.56 -1.69
N ASP A 304 6.09 1.83 -0.96
CA ASP A 304 7.05 0.84 -1.51
C ASP A 304 6.60 -0.55 -1.06
N ILE A 305 6.37 -1.45 -2.02
CA ILE A 305 5.81 -2.80 -1.85
C ILE A 305 6.90 -3.81 -2.21
N PHE A 306 7.05 -4.84 -1.39
CA PHE A 306 8.18 -5.77 -1.40
C PHE A 306 7.75 -7.22 -1.53
N GLY A 307 8.62 -8.05 -2.11
CA GLY A 307 8.44 -9.50 -2.19
C GLY A 307 7.32 -9.90 -3.14
N LEU A 308 7.20 -9.17 -4.24
CA LEU A 308 6.26 -9.45 -5.33
C LEU A 308 6.95 -10.39 -6.33
N PRO A 309 6.41 -11.58 -6.61
CA PRO A 309 6.90 -12.42 -7.69
C PRO A 309 6.77 -11.76 -9.06
N LYS A 310 7.56 -12.21 -10.05
CA LYS A 310 7.42 -11.72 -11.44
C LYS A 310 5.97 -11.84 -11.93
N GLY A 311 5.43 -10.75 -12.49
CA GLY A 311 4.07 -10.70 -13.02
C GLY A 311 3.50 -9.28 -13.09
N SER A 312 2.22 -9.21 -13.44
CA SER A 312 1.51 -7.95 -13.70
C SER A 312 0.53 -7.63 -12.57
N TYR A 313 0.71 -6.52 -11.87
CA TYR A 313 0.01 -6.20 -10.62
C TYR A 313 -0.87 -4.96 -10.72
N LYS A 314 -1.98 -4.95 -9.98
CA LYS A 314 -2.79 -3.75 -9.72
C LYS A 314 -3.01 -3.57 -8.23
N PHE A 315 -2.81 -2.35 -7.76
CA PHE A 315 -2.98 -2.01 -6.35
C PHE A 315 -4.07 -0.96 -6.17
N ARG A 316 -4.89 -1.13 -5.13
CA ARG A 316 -5.94 -0.19 -4.74
C ARG A 316 -5.58 0.47 -3.42
N VAL A 317 -5.45 1.79 -3.46
CA VAL A 317 -5.08 2.65 -2.31
C VAL A 317 -6.35 3.26 -1.73
N ILE A 318 -6.59 3.07 -0.44
CA ILE A 318 -7.78 3.57 0.25
C ILE A 318 -7.35 4.45 1.44
N PRO A 319 -7.80 5.72 1.53
CA PRO A 319 -7.48 6.57 2.66
C PRO A 319 -8.26 6.15 3.90
N ILE A 320 -7.59 6.19 5.06
CA ILE A 320 -8.23 6.03 6.37
C ILE A 320 -8.58 7.42 6.90
N ILE A 321 -9.86 7.67 7.13
CA ILE A 321 -10.39 8.93 7.66
C ILE A 321 -11.20 8.57 8.92
N GLU A 322 -10.93 9.25 10.04
CA GLU A 322 -11.58 9.01 11.34
C GLU A 322 -11.53 7.54 11.82
N GLY A 323 -10.51 6.79 11.38
CA GLY A 323 -10.30 5.39 11.72
C GLY A 323 -11.01 4.37 10.83
N ALA A 324 -11.69 4.80 9.77
CA ALA A 324 -12.37 3.94 8.80
C ALA A 324 -11.88 4.14 7.36
N GLU A 325 -12.01 3.12 6.52
CA GLU A 325 -11.72 3.19 5.08
C GLU A 325 -12.73 4.07 4.34
N TYR A 326 -12.24 5.10 3.64
CA TYR A 326 -13.08 6.00 2.85
C TYR A 326 -12.99 5.67 1.35
N ILE A 327 -13.70 4.60 0.97
CA ILE A 327 -13.67 3.97 -0.37
C ILE A 327 -13.97 4.98 -1.50
N GLU A 328 -14.84 5.97 -1.26
CA GLU A 328 -15.17 6.98 -2.27
C GLU A 328 -13.97 7.82 -2.74
N SER A 329 -12.95 8.01 -1.90
CA SER A 329 -11.70 8.71 -2.25
C SER A 329 -10.57 7.78 -2.67
N SER A 330 -10.81 6.46 -2.79
CA SER A 330 -9.79 5.50 -3.24
C SER A 330 -9.37 5.68 -4.70
N ALA A 331 -8.20 5.14 -5.03
CA ALA A 331 -7.66 5.03 -6.39
C ALA A 331 -7.11 3.63 -6.64
N GLU A 332 -7.08 3.21 -7.90
CA GLU A 332 -6.45 1.97 -8.37
C GLU A 332 -5.34 2.32 -9.37
N THR A 333 -4.21 1.61 -9.31
CA THR A 333 -3.12 1.81 -10.26
C THR A 333 -3.47 1.29 -11.66
N ASP A 334 -2.77 1.80 -12.66
CA ASP A 334 -2.58 1.06 -13.90
C ASP A 334 -1.83 -0.26 -13.62
N LEU A 335 -1.72 -1.10 -14.65
CA LEU A 335 -1.02 -2.37 -14.53
C LEU A 335 0.49 -2.11 -14.34
N ILE A 336 1.06 -2.69 -13.29
CA ILE A 336 2.47 -2.57 -12.91
C ILE A 336 3.17 -3.89 -13.22
N GLU A 337 4.06 -3.89 -14.19
CA GLU A 337 4.93 -5.04 -14.44
C GLU A 337 6.06 -5.10 -13.40
N VAL A 338 6.22 -6.29 -12.81
CA VAL A 338 7.21 -6.64 -11.78
C VAL A 338 8.06 -7.76 -12.35
N GLU A 339 9.39 -7.63 -12.23
CA GLU A 339 10.36 -8.57 -12.79
C GLU A 339 11.00 -9.43 -11.68
N ALA A 340 11.71 -10.49 -12.04
CA ALA A 340 12.45 -11.31 -11.08
C ALA A 340 13.95 -10.97 -11.15
N TYR A 341 14.59 -10.77 -9.99
CA TYR A 341 16.04 -10.57 -9.94
C TYR A 341 16.79 -11.73 -10.62
N ASP A 342 17.84 -11.39 -11.39
CA ASP A 342 18.72 -12.38 -12.01
C ASP A 342 19.50 -13.18 -10.96
N ARG A 343 19.13 -14.45 -10.81
CA ARG A 343 19.70 -15.42 -9.86
C ARG A 343 20.92 -16.17 -10.41
N SER A 344 21.49 -15.74 -11.54
CA SER A 344 22.58 -16.42 -12.26
C SER A 344 23.94 -16.39 -11.54
N GLY A 345 24.09 -17.09 -10.42
CA GLY A 345 25.37 -17.17 -9.72
C GLY A 345 25.47 -18.29 -8.71
N TYR A 346 26.68 -18.55 -8.21
CA TYR A 346 26.94 -19.66 -7.29
C TYR A 346 26.15 -19.61 -5.98
N ALA A 347 25.57 -18.47 -5.60
CA ALA A 347 24.61 -18.40 -4.50
C ALA A 347 23.40 -19.34 -4.75
N HIS A 348 22.84 -19.35 -5.96
CA HIS A 348 21.68 -20.20 -6.34
C HIS A 348 22.08 -21.51 -7.06
N PHE A 349 23.39 -21.75 -7.28
CA PHE A 349 23.83 -22.94 -8.03
C PHE A 349 23.42 -24.24 -7.33
N ASN A 350 22.60 -25.04 -8.02
CA ASN A 350 21.95 -26.25 -7.49
C ASN A 350 21.26 -26.02 -6.13
N TYR A 351 20.51 -24.91 -6.03
CA TYR A 351 19.81 -24.49 -4.82
C TYR A 351 18.56 -23.68 -5.18
N SER A 352 17.42 -24.01 -4.54
CA SER A 352 16.10 -23.47 -4.91
C SER A 352 15.24 -23.07 -3.70
N GLU A 353 15.86 -22.83 -2.54
CA GLU A 353 15.15 -22.40 -1.32
C GLU A 353 15.14 -20.86 -1.15
N GLY A 354 15.69 -20.11 -2.11
CA GLY A 354 15.94 -18.67 -2.02
C GLY A 354 17.06 -18.29 -1.03
N ILE A 355 17.70 -17.16 -1.29
CA ILE A 355 18.76 -16.60 -0.43
C ILE A 355 18.14 -15.66 0.63
N GLY A 356 18.84 -15.45 1.74
CA GLY A 356 18.35 -14.62 2.84
C GLY A 356 16.98 -15.06 3.35
N ALA A 357 16.09 -14.09 3.51
CA ALA A 357 14.72 -14.23 3.97
C ALA A 357 13.67 -14.31 2.83
N TYR A 358 14.08 -14.32 1.56
CA TYR A 358 13.19 -14.41 0.39
C TYR A 358 13.31 -15.77 -0.32
N ASN A 359 12.27 -16.16 -1.04
CA ASN A 359 12.20 -17.37 -1.86
C ASN A 359 12.76 -17.10 -3.28
N ASP A 360 12.95 -18.15 -4.08
CA ASP A 360 13.42 -17.99 -5.48
C ASP A 360 12.34 -17.52 -6.47
N ASP A 361 11.08 -17.40 -6.05
CA ASP A 361 10.05 -16.62 -6.74
C ASP A 361 10.02 -15.14 -6.33
N GLY A 362 10.83 -14.73 -5.36
CA GLY A 362 10.86 -13.37 -4.79
C GLY A 362 9.90 -13.15 -3.62
N SER A 363 9.02 -14.10 -3.29
CA SER A 363 8.12 -13.98 -2.14
C SER A 363 8.85 -14.07 -0.79
N LEU A 364 8.31 -13.44 0.25
CA LEU A 364 8.89 -13.49 1.60
C LEU A 364 8.71 -14.87 2.24
N LYS A 365 9.77 -15.43 2.85
CA LYS A 365 9.72 -16.75 3.51
C LYS A 365 8.71 -16.78 4.67
N PRO A 366 8.01 -17.90 4.91
CA PRO A 366 7.06 -18.04 6.02
C PRO A 366 7.67 -17.69 7.38
N ASN A 367 6.91 -16.97 8.21
CA ASN A 367 7.31 -16.51 9.54
C ASN A 367 8.53 -15.56 9.59
N ALA A 368 8.95 -14.97 8.47
CA ALA A 368 9.99 -13.96 8.46
C ALA A 368 9.62 -12.74 9.33
N ILE A 369 10.57 -12.27 10.13
CA ILE A 369 10.44 -11.04 10.92
C ILE A 369 10.95 -9.87 10.07
N VAL A 370 10.13 -8.83 9.91
CA VAL A 370 10.51 -7.60 9.18
C VAL A 370 10.68 -6.45 10.17
N LEU A 371 11.82 -5.75 10.13
CA LEU A 371 12.08 -4.54 10.92
C LEU A 371 12.41 -3.37 9.99
N TYR A 372 11.80 -2.21 10.23
CA TYR A 372 12.16 -0.95 9.55
C TYR A 372 13.14 -0.14 10.39
N VAL A 373 14.23 0.32 9.79
CA VAL A 373 15.28 1.11 10.43
C VAL A 373 15.41 2.46 9.75
N THR A 374 15.18 3.54 10.50
CA THR A 374 15.42 4.94 10.13
C THR A 374 16.54 5.52 11.00
N ASP A 375 17.08 6.69 10.66
CA ASP A 375 18.06 7.33 11.53
C ASP A 375 17.52 7.62 12.94
N GLU A 376 16.27 8.08 13.01
CA GLU A 376 15.57 8.39 14.25
C GLU A 376 15.38 7.14 15.14
N ASN A 377 15.08 5.98 14.52
CA ASN A 377 14.79 4.76 15.28
C ASN A 377 16.00 3.80 15.44
N LYS A 378 17.17 4.09 14.85
CA LYS A 378 18.35 3.19 14.87
C LYS A 378 18.78 2.73 16.27
N ASN A 379 18.45 3.50 17.31
CA ASN A 379 18.73 3.20 18.71
C ASN A 379 17.52 2.72 19.54
N SER A 380 16.31 2.67 18.97
CA SER A 380 15.05 2.34 19.66
C SER A 380 14.24 1.22 18.98
N VAL A 381 14.51 0.90 17.71
CA VAL A 381 14.01 -0.29 17.02
C VAL A 381 14.30 -1.54 17.84
N SER A 382 13.32 -2.43 17.97
CA SER A 382 13.41 -3.57 18.90
C SER A 382 12.99 -4.89 18.23
N LEU A 383 13.74 -5.95 18.54
CA LEU A 383 13.48 -7.33 18.13
C LEU A 383 13.10 -8.15 19.37
N THR A 384 11.93 -8.78 19.36
CA THR A 384 11.47 -9.66 20.45
C THR A 384 11.25 -11.07 19.96
N TYR A 385 11.94 -12.05 20.56
CA TYR A 385 11.78 -13.47 20.24
C TYR A 385 12.07 -14.37 21.45
N LYS A 386 11.27 -15.43 21.62
CA LYS A 386 11.33 -16.38 22.77
C LYS A 386 11.46 -15.71 24.16
N GLY A 387 10.82 -14.56 24.36
CA GLY A 387 10.81 -13.81 25.62
C GLY A 387 12.04 -12.91 25.88
N ILE A 388 12.97 -12.84 24.93
CA ILE A 388 14.08 -11.88 24.92
C ILE A 388 13.69 -10.70 24.04
N THR A 389 14.03 -9.49 24.46
CA THR A 389 13.91 -8.25 23.67
C THR A 389 15.26 -7.55 23.59
N VAL A 390 15.70 -7.22 22.39
CA VAL A 390 16.93 -6.46 22.10
C VAL A 390 16.56 -5.17 21.39
N THR A 391 17.20 -4.05 21.76
CA THR A 391 16.85 -2.71 21.29
C THR A 391 18.07 -1.97 20.74
N GLY A 392 17.89 -1.32 19.58
CA GLY A 392 18.94 -0.66 18.80
C GLY A 392 19.57 -1.60 17.77
N ILE A 393 19.72 -1.15 16.51
CA ILE A 393 20.11 -2.02 15.40
C ILE A 393 21.54 -2.58 15.55
N GLY A 394 22.47 -1.80 16.09
CA GLY A 394 23.82 -2.27 16.43
C GLY A 394 23.81 -3.40 17.47
N ASN A 395 23.01 -3.27 18.54
CA ASN A 395 22.80 -4.33 19.52
C ASN A 395 22.12 -5.57 18.91
N ILE A 396 21.14 -5.40 18.00
CA ILE A 396 20.41 -6.50 17.35
C ILE A 396 21.33 -7.31 16.40
N LEU A 397 22.20 -6.63 15.65
CA LEU A 397 23.04 -7.29 14.63
C LEU A 397 24.42 -7.74 15.14
N ASN A 398 25.05 -7.03 16.07
CA ASN A 398 26.40 -7.37 16.52
C ASN A 398 26.42 -8.45 17.61
N SER A 399 26.26 -9.71 17.23
CA SER A 399 26.35 -10.85 18.17
C SER A 399 27.77 -11.20 18.62
N VAL A 400 28.84 -10.69 17.98
CA VAL A 400 30.21 -10.79 18.53
C VAL A 400 30.38 -9.89 19.77
N GLY A 401 29.66 -8.77 19.82
CA GLY A 401 29.69 -7.84 20.95
C GLY A 401 28.88 -8.27 22.17
N GLU A 402 28.25 -9.44 22.17
CA GLU A 402 27.41 -9.91 23.27
C GLU A 402 28.17 -9.96 24.61
N ALA A 403 27.56 -9.43 25.68
CA ALA A 403 28.09 -9.56 27.04
C ALA A 403 28.19 -11.03 27.46
N SER A 404 29.38 -11.46 27.88
CA SER A 404 29.75 -12.88 28.00
C SER A 404 29.07 -13.64 29.13
N GLY A 405 28.60 -12.94 30.16
CA GLY A 405 28.04 -13.55 31.37
C GLY A 405 29.07 -14.31 32.23
N ASP A 406 30.37 -14.24 31.91
CA ASP A 406 31.43 -14.83 32.73
C ASP A 406 31.52 -14.13 34.10
N ALA A 407 31.82 -14.88 35.15
CA ALA A 407 31.88 -14.36 36.51
C ALA A 407 33.00 -13.31 36.69
N GLY A 408 32.63 -12.09 37.10
CA GLY A 408 33.51 -10.92 37.16
C GLY A 408 33.64 -10.14 35.84
N HIS A 409 32.98 -10.60 34.77
CA HIS A 409 32.97 -10.02 33.42
C HIS A 409 31.53 -9.97 32.85
N GLU A 410 30.52 -9.91 33.71
CA GLU A 410 29.12 -10.16 33.35
C GLU A 410 28.55 -9.17 32.32
N THR A 411 29.09 -7.95 32.27
CA THR A 411 28.73 -6.89 31.32
C THR A 411 29.78 -6.67 30.22
N GLU A 412 30.78 -7.54 30.11
CA GLU A 412 31.87 -7.45 29.15
C GLU A 412 31.78 -8.55 28.08
N CYS A 413 31.96 -8.17 26.82
CA CYS A 413 32.14 -9.13 25.73
C CYS A 413 33.53 -9.77 25.82
N LYS A 414 33.64 -10.98 25.27
CA LYS A 414 34.81 -11.85 25.43
C LYS A 414 35.37 -12.24 24.07
N ARG A 415 36.63 -11.89 23.81
CA ARG A 415 37.37 -12.30 22.61
C ARG A 415 38.52 -13.22 22.99
N VAL A 416 38.74 -14.27 22.20
CA VAL A 416 39.95 -15.09 22.28
C VAL A 416 40.77 -14.84 21.02
N SER A 417 42.05 -14.53 21.17
CA SER A 417 43.01 -14.30 20.08
C SER A 417 44.38 -14.80 20.52
N ASP A 418 45.09 -15.54 19.66
CA ASP A 418 46.41 -16.14 19.95
C ASP A 418 46.49 -16.90 21.30
N GLY A 419 45.41 -17.60 21.65
CA GLY A 419 45.28 -18.35 22.92
C GLY A 419 45.14 -17.48 24.17
N LYS A 420 44.98 -16.15 24.03
CA LYS A 420 44.72 -15.20 25.12
C LYS A 420 43.27 -14.76 25.10
N THR A 421 42.69 -14.58 26.28
CA THR A 421 41.36 -13.98 26.46
C THR A 421 41.49 -12.49 26.70
N TYR A 422 40.65 -11.72 26.03
CA TYR A 422 40.49 -10.28 26.19
C TYR A 422 39.03 -9.98 26.51
N TYR A 423 38.80 -9.00 27.39
CA TYR A 423 37.49 -8.47 27.70
C TYR A 423 37.42 -7.01 27.28
N GLY A 424 36.23 -6.59 26.86
CA GLY A 424 35.89 -5.20 26.51
C GLY A 424 34.40 -4.99 26.74
N LYS A 425 33.92 -3.75 26.73
CA LYS A 425 32.52 -3.42 27.04
C LYS A 425 31.54 -4.24 26.20
N GLY A 426 30.58 -4.92 26.84
CA GLY A 426 29.57 -5.72 26.16
C GLY A 426 28.39 -4.90 25.63
N ASN A 427 27.70 -5.46 24.64
CA ASN A 427 26.43 -4.97 24.11
C ASN A 427 25.26 -5.87 24.57
N THR A 428 24.05 -5.58 24.12
CA THR A 428 22.81 -6.23 24.61
C THR A 428 22.23 -7.31 23.69
N ASN A 429 23.01 -7.92 22.79
CA ASN A 429 22.52 -8.88 21.78
C ASN A 429 21.78 -10.11 22.33
N GLN A 430 22.15 -10.62 23.52
CA GLN A 430 21.51 -11.77 24.20
C GLN A 430 21.32 -13.02 23.30
N GLY A 431 22.21 -13.21 22.31
CA GLY A 431 22.21 -14.30 21.35
C GLY A 431 20.98 -14.33 20.44
N ILE A 432 20.35 -13.18 20.17
CA ILE A 432 19.05 -13.12 19.49
C ILE A 432 19.11 -13.70 18.06
N LEU A 433 20.16 -13.39 17.30
CA LEU A 433 20.38 -13.94 15.95
C LEU A 433 20.61 -15.45 15.97
N LEU A 434 21.36 -15.95 16.95
CA LEU A 434 21.62 -17.39 17.11
C LEU A 434 20.32 -18.16 17.37
N LYS A 435 19.39 -17.58 18.12
CA LYS A 435 18.08 -18.19 18.41
C LYS A 435 17.20 -18.25 17.15
N LEU A 436 17.10 -17.14 16.41
CA LEU A 436 16.40 -17.12 15.12
C LEU A 436 16.99 -18.15 14.15
N ALA A 437 18.33 -18.19 14.03
CA ALA A 437 19.04 -19.13 13.16
C ALA A 437 18.85 -20.60 13.54
N GLN A 438 18.85 -20.94 14.84
CA GLN A 438 18.59 -22.30 15.35
C GLN A 438 17.15 -22.77 15.07
N ASP A 439 16.18 -21.84 15.10
CA ASP A 439 14.78 -22.12 14.76
C ASP A 439 14.46 -21.92 13.26
N ASN A 440 15.45 -21.58 12.43
CA ASN A 440 15.34 -21.20 11.01
C ASN A 440 14.41 -20.00 10.71
N ILE A 441 14.07 -19.17 11.70
CA ILE A 441 13.23 -17.98 11.53
C ILE A 441 13.98 -16.94 10.68
N PRO A 442 13.45 -16.54 9.50
CA PRO A 442 14.10 -15.53 8.67
C PRO A 442 14.00 -14.12 9.27
N LEU A 443 14.95 -13.25 8.92
CA LEU A 443 15.00 -11.86 9.37
C LEU A 443 15.27 -10.92 8.18
N VAL A 444 14.39 -9.94 7.99
CA VAL A 444 14.57 -8.82 7.07
C VAL A 444 14.79 -7.54 7.87
N ILE A 445 15.87 -6.82 7.57
CA ILE A 445 16.07 -5.44 8.00
C ILE A 445 15.88 -4.53 6.78
N ARG A 446 14.87 -3.67 6.81
CA ARG A 446 14.56 -2.68 5.78
C ARG A 446 15.06 -1.29 6.21
N PHE A 447 16.12 -0.81 5.57
CA PHE A 447 16.70 0.51 5.85
C PHE A 447 15.99 1.60 5.04
N VAL A 448 15.55 2.65 5.72
CA VAL A 448 14.77 3.76 5.15
C VAL A 448 15.57 5.06 5.26
N GLY A 449 15.87 5.68 4.12
CA GLY A 449 16.74 6.85 4.06
C GLY A 449 18.17 6.55 4.51
N CYS A 450 18.90 7.59 4.90
CA CYS A 450 20.23 7.44 5.48
C CYS A 450 20.15 7.03 6.96
N VAL A 451 20.82 5.93 7.33
CA VAL A 451 21.05 5.51 8.71
C VAL A 451 22.54 5.69 9.02
N SER A 452 22.85 6.74 9.75
CA SER A 452 24.21 7.26 9.92
C SER A 452 24.81 6.90 11.28
N ASP A 453 26.03 6.39 11.27
CA ASP A 453 26.90 6.28 12.43
C ASP A 453 27.96 7.39 12.49
N SER A 454 28.33 7.97 11.34
CA SER A 454 29.30 9.07 11.24
C SER A 454 28.71 10.43 11.65
N GLY A 455 27.40 10.61 11.46
CA GLY A 455 26.70 11.89 11.58
C GLY A 455 26.91 12.85 10.40
N LEU A 456 27.49 12.39 9.28
CA LEU A 456 27.82 13.22 8.11
C LEU A 456 26.67 13.32 7.10
N TYR A 457 25.95 12.22 6.83
CA TYR A 457 24.87 12.08 5.84
C TYR A 457 25.28 12.34 4.36
N GLU A 458 26.53 12.71 4.11
CA GLU A 458 27.14 12.91 2.79
C GLU A 458 28.56 12.31 2.74
N VAL A 459 29.12 12.10 1.55
CA VAL A 459 30.48 11.56 1.39
C VAL A 459 31.50 12.63 1.81
N ALA A 460 32.11 12.45 2.98
CA ALA A 460 33.00 13.43 3.59
C ALA A 460 34.06 12.76 4.50
N PRO A 461 35.18 13.43 4.84
CA PRO A 461 36.21 12.86 5.69
C PRO A 461 35.71 12.52 7.10
N PHE A 462 35.68 11.23 7.44
CA PHE A 462 35.19 10.70 8.72
C PHE A 462 36.34 10.36 9.67
N ASP A 463 36.29 10.84 10.92
CA ASP A 463 37.25 10.47 11.96
C ASP A 463 36.83 9.15 12.63
N ALA A 464 37.52 8.05 12.28
CA ALA A 464 37.23 6.71 12.82
C ALA A 464 37.42 6.60 14.34
N LYS A 465 38.03 7.60 14.98
CA LYS A 465 38.14 7.66 16.45
C LYS A 465 36.89 8.25 17.12
N SER A 466 35.88 8.64 16.33
CA SER A 466 34.61 9.19 16.83
C SER A 466 33.85 8.17 17.67
N ALA A 467 33.05 8.64 18.63
CA ALA A 467 32.11 7.78 19.32
C ALA A 467 30.95 7.43 18.37
N SER A 468 30.77 6.14 18.08
CA SER A 468 29.63 5.60 17.32
C SER A 468 28.29 6.13 17.86
N LEU A 469 27.42 6.56 16.94
CA LEU A 469 26.06 7.05 17.20
C LEU A 469 25.04 5.90 17.24
N ILE A 470 25.39 4.71 16.75
CA ILE A 470 24.58 3.48 16.76
C ILE A 470 25.04 2.57 17.90
N ASN A 471 24.21 2.45 18.93
CA ASN A 471 24.54 1.65 20.11
C ASN A 471 24.78 0.18 19.75
N GLY A 472 25.98 -0.31 20.10
CA GLY A 472 26.35 -1.72 20.04
C GLY A 472 27.26 -2.14 18.88
N LEU A 473 27.64 -1.23 17.97
CA LEU A 473 28.69 -1.48 16.97
C LEU A 473 30.08 -1.58 17.61
N THR A 474 31.03 -2.27 16.96
CA THR A 474 32.41 -2.45 17.50
C THR A 474 33.14 -1.14 17.77
N GLY A 475 33.89 -1.06 18.87
CA GLY A 475 34.73 0.10 19.19
C GLY A 475 36.00 0.22 18.34
N TYR A 476 36.46 1.45 18.13
CA TYR A 476 37.74 1.79 17.50
C TYR A 476 38.94 1.25 18.29
N ASN A 477 39.82 0.52 17.60
CA ASN A 477 41.15 0.08 18.04
C ASN A 477 41.18 -0.55 19.45
N GLY A 478 40.18 -1.39 19.74
CA GLY A 478 39.96 -1.99 21.06
C GLY A 478 38.94 -3.13 21.00
N TYR A 479 38.73 -3.81 22.13
CA TYR A 479 37.87 -4.99 22.20
C TYR A 479 36.40 -4.69 22.49
N ASP A 480 36.05 -3.42 22.74
CA ASP A 480 34.69 -3.00 23.04
C ASP A 480 33.70 -3.41 21.95
N TYR A 481 32.58 -3.97 22.39
CA TYR A 481 31.51 -4.54 21.58
C TYR A 481 32.01 -5.51 20.48
N GLY A 482 33.08 -6.28 20.75
CA GLY A 482 33.60 -7.28 19.81
C GLY A 482 34.59 -6.75 18.75
N GLY A 483 35.11 -5.53 18.94
CA GLY A 483 36.14 -4.93 18.10
C GLY A 483 37.51 -5.62 18.18
N SER A 484 38.48 -5.10 17.41
CA SER A 484 39.90 -5.49 17.47
C SER A 484 40.80 -4.27 17.74
N VAL A 485 41.97 -4.51 18.33
CA VAL A 485 43.14 -3.64 18.14
C VAL A 485 43.58 -3.74 16.68
N GLY A 486 43.89 -2.61 16.04
CA GLY A 486 44.18 -2.49 14.60
C GLY A 486 42.97 -2.21 13.71
N ASP A 487 41.74 -2.34 14.22
CA ASP A 487 40.53 -2.02 13.46
C ASP A 487 40.00 -0.63 13.78
N ASN A 488 39.43 0.04 12.78
CA ASN A 488 38.75 1.32 12.91
C ASN A 488 37.40 1.18 13.65
N GLY A 489 36.81 -0.02 13.73
CA GLY A 489 35.56 -0.26 14.44
C GLY A 489 34.32 -0.01 13.57
N HIS A 490 33.22 0.42 14.19
CA HIS A 490 31.94 0.75 13.53
C HIS A 490 31.28 -0.42 12.75
N MET A 491 31.45 -1.66 13.20
CA MET A 491 30.94 -2.87 12.54
C MET A 491 29.81 -3.57 13.32
N ALA A 492 28.80 -4.03 12.58
CA ALA A 492 27.78 -4.96 13.02
C ALA A 492 28.20 -6.41 12.71
N ARG A 493 28.88 -7.07 13.66
CA ARG A 493 29.43 -8.42 13.47
C ARG A 493 28.41 -9.51 13.84
N MET A 494 27.70 -10.01 12.82
CA MET A 494 26.68 -11.05 12.88
C MET A 494 27.32 -12.44 12.87
N LYS A 495 27.73 -12.93 14.04
CA LYS A 495 28.17 -14.31 14.22
C LYS A 495 26.99 -15.27 14.31
N SER A 496 27.04 -16.38 13.58
CA SER A 496 26.09 -17.50 13.63
C SER A 496 24.63 -17.18 13.31
N ALA A 497 24.39 -16.12 12.53
CA ALA A 497 23.07 -15.80 11.96
C ALA A 497 22.71 -16.76 10.80
N LYS A 498 21.44 -16.81 10.36
CA LYS A 498 21.00 -17.59 9.20
C LYS A 498 19.71 -16.99 8.62
N ASN A 499 19.48 -17.12 7.31
CA ASN A 499 18.27 -16.63 6.61
C ASN A 499 18.04 -15.12 6.83
N VAL A 500 19.09 -14.31 6.65
CA VAL A 500 19.03 -12.85 6.89
C VAL A 500 19.11 -12.08 5.57
N THR A 501 18.19 -11.14 5.37
CA THR A 501 18.25 -10.12 4.31
C THR A 501 18.40 -8.73 4.92
N LEU A 502 19.36 -7.95 4.41
CA LEU A 502 19.51 -6.52 4.69
C LEU A 502 19.17 -5.76 3.41
N GLU A 503 18.07 -5.03 3.37
CA GLU A 503 17.60 -4.38 2.14
C GLU A 503 17.26 -2.89 2.30
N GLY A 504 17.48 -2.12 1.23
CA GLY A 504 17.11 -0.71 1.15
C GLY A 504 15.68 -0.47 0.66
N VAL A 505 15.01 0.51 1.27
CA VAL A 505 13.68 1.01 0.86
C VAL A 505 13.84 2.19 -0.09
N GLY A 506 13.12 2.16 -1.22
CA GLY A 506 13.13 3.22 -2.22
C GLY A 506 14.48 3.35 -2.95
N GLU A 507 14.92 4.58 -3.17
CA GLU A 507 16.16 4.96 -3.87
C GLU A 507 17.20 5.61 -2.92
N ASP A 508 16.76 5.97 -1.71
CA ASP A 508 17.46 6.84 -0.76
C ASP A 508 18.07 6.10 0.45
N ALA A 509 18.05 4.77 0.45
CA ALA A 509 18.59 3.92 1.51
C ALA A 509 20.13 3.95 1.57
N ILE A 510 20.68 4.59 2.61
CA ILE A 510 22.12 4.82 2.79
C ILE A 510 22.60 4.27 4.14
N ILE A 511 23.76 3.61 4.13
CA ILE A 511 24.52 3.17 5.30
C ILE A 511 25.77 4.06 5.38
N ASP A 512 25.86 4.91 6.40
CA ASP A 512 26.86 5.98 6.49
C ASP A 512 27.77 5.82 7.72
N GLY A 513 29.04 5.46 7.48
CA GLY A 513 30.06 5.35 8.53
C GLY A 513 30.15 4.00 9.25
N TRP A 514 29.38 2.99 8.84
CA TRP A 514 29.35 1.66 9.46
C TRP A 514 29.16 0.53 8.43
N GLY A 515 29.39 -0.72 8.85
CA GLY A 515 29.32 -1.89 7.96
C GLY A 515 28.86 -3.18 8.64
N PHE A 516 28.69 -4.24 7.85
CA PHE A 516 28.17 -5.55 8.29
C PHE A 516 29.22 -6.66 8.15
N HIS A 517 29.28 -7.60 9.10
CA HIS A 517 30.19 -8.76 8.99
C HIS A 517 29.50 -10.07 9.39
N LEU A 518 29.22 -10.96 8.44
CA LEU A 518 28.69 -12.31 8.71
C LEU A 518 29.82 -13.28 9.08
N ILE A 519 29.72 -13.97 10.22
CA ILE A 519 30.79 -14.86 10.71
C ILE A 519 30.24 -16.25 11.03
N CYS A 520 30.88 -17.29 10.48
CA CYS A 520 30.66 -18.68 10.88
C CYS A 520 31.64 -19.08 12.00
N GLU A 521 31.20 -19.90 12.96
CA GLU A 521 32.03 -20.40 14.06
C GLU A 521 31.95 -21.92 14.21
N SER A 522 33.04 -22.55 14.63
CA SER A 522 33.17 -24.02 14.69
C SER A 522 32.20 -24.72 15.66
N ALA A 523 31.55 -23.98 16.57
CA ALA A 523 30.49 -24.52 17.44
C ALA A 523 29.14 -24.65 16.71
N HIS A 524 28.94 -23.91 15.61
CA HIS A 524 27.68 -23.75 14.89
C HIS A 524 27.91 -23.72 13.36
N ALA A 525 28.70 -24.66 12.85
CA ALA A 525 29.16 -24.70 11.44
C ALA A 525 28.04 -24.84 10.39
N ASP A 526 26.84 -25.26 10.81
CA ASP A 526 25.62 -25.35 9.99
C ASP A 526 24.85 -24.02 9.89
N LEU A 527 25.28 -22.99 10.63
CA LEU A 527 24.77 -21.62 10.58
C LEU A 527 25.73 -20.71 9.77
N ALA A 528 25.46 -19.40 9.74
CA ALA A 528 26.06 -18.45 8.79
C ALA A 528 25.81 -18.84 7.32
N LYS A 529 24.56 -19.21 7.04
CA LYS A 529 24.04 -19.60 5.71
C LYS A 529 22.92 -18.66 5.27
N ASN A 530 22.70 -18.54 3.97
CA ASN A 530 21.59 -17.80 3.37
C ASN A 530 21.58 -16.33 3.81
N PHE A 531 22.45 -15.55 3.19
CA PHE A 531 22.66 -14.14 3.53
C PHE A 531 22.52 -13.27 2.30
N GLU A 532 21.70 -12.23 2.39
CA GLU A 532 21.39 -11.32 1.28
C GLU A 532 21.62 -9.88 1.71
N ILE A 533 22.28 -9.08 0.87
CA ILE A 533 22.33 -7.62 1.02
C ILE A 533 21.95 -6.97 -0.31
N ARG A 534 20.92 -6.11 -0.32
CA ARG A 534 20.43 -5.47 -1.55
C ARG A 534 19.93 -4.03 -1.44
N ASN A 535 20.02 -3.28 -2.52
CA ASN A 535 19.49 -1.92 -2.65
C ASN A 535 20.06 -0.90 -1.64
N LEU A 536 21.26 -1.11 -1.09
CA LEU A 536 21.89 -0.18 -0.14
C LEU A 536 23.01 0.64 -0.78
N THR A 537 23.13 1.92 -0.40
CA THR A 537 24.32 2.73 -0.68
C THR A 537 25.21 2.81 0.57
N PHE A 538 26.45 2.32 0.49
CA PHE A 538 27.47 2.45 1.52
C PHE A 538 28.35 3.68 1.29
N ILE A 539 28.47 4.55 2.29
CA ILE A 539 29.38 5.71 2.31
C ILE A 539 30.18 5.78 3.62
N ASN A 540 31.35 6.43 3.57
CA ASN A 540 32.19 6.74 4.74
C ASN A 540 32.62 5.52 5.59
N THR A 541 32.47 4.29 5.08
CA THR A 541 32.67 3.05 5.82
C THR A 541 34.13 2.85 6.25
N PRO A 542 34.44 2.81 7.55
CA PRO A 542 35.82 2.85 8.02
C PRO A 542 36.53 1.48 8.03
N GLU A 543 35.77 0.39 8.04
CA GLU A 543 36.22 -1.00 7.89
C GLU A 543 35.55 -1.64 6.65
N ASP A 544 35.76 -2.95 6.44
CA ASP A 544 34.99 -3.79 5.50
C ASP A 544 33.50 -3.39 5.48
N ALA A 545 33.00 -2.74 4.41
CA ALA A 545 31.58 -2.34 4.35
C ALA A 545 30.64 -3.57 4.42
N ILE A 546 31.05 -4.66 3.77
CA ILE A 546 30.50 -6.01 3.94
C ILE A 546 31.66 -7.01 4.09
N GLY A 547 31.74 -7.71 5.22
CA GLY A 547 32.65 -8.83 5.45
C GLY A 547 31.91 -10.16 5.60
N MET A 548 32.49 -11.25 5.10
CA MET A 548 32.01 -12.63 5.30
C MET A 548 33.18 -13.53 5.65
N GLU A 549 33.19 -14.14 6.84
CA GLU A 549 34.33 -14.93 7.36
C GLU A 549 33.93 -16.29 7.97
N GLY A 550 34.42 -17.38 7.37
CA GLY A 550 34.40 -18.72 7.96
C GLY A 550 35.65 -19.06 8.78
N GLN A 551 35.75 -20.32 9.21
CA GLN A 551 36.89 -20.92 9.91
C GLN A 551 37.54 -22.01 9.06
N GLU A 552 38.86 -22.20 9.21
CA GLU A 552 39.61 -23.26 8.52
C GLU A 552 40.66 -23.91 9.43
N ASN A 553 41.21 -25.03 8.96
CA ASN A 553 42.44 -25.60 9.49
C ASN A 553 43.58 -25.36 8.49
N GLU A 554 44.40 -24.33 8.75
CA GLU A 554 45.50 -23.92 7.86
C GLU A 554 46.56 -25.01 7.60
N SER A 555 46.68 -26.04 8.44
CA SER A 555 47.66 -27.11 8.26
C SER A 555 47.16 -28.24 7.35
N SER A 556 45.85 -28.47 7.31
CA SER A 556 45.20 -29.44 6.41
C SER A 556 44.54 -28.78 5.21
N LEU A 557 44.50 -27.44 5.17
CA LEU A 557 44.01 -26.63 4.07
C LEU A 557 42.51 -26.83 3.78
N THR A 558 41.72 -27.10 4.83
CA THR A 558 40.27 -27.37 4.76
C THR A 558 39.45 -26.36 5.56
N ILE A 559 38.35 -25.86 4.98
CA ILE A 559 37.33 -25.10 5.71
C ILE A 559 36.69 -26.02 6.77
N THR A 560 36.58 -25.53 8.01
CA THR A 560 36.02 -26.26 9.17
C THR A 560 34.66 -25.73 9.61
N ALA A 561 34.34 -24.47 9.31
CA ALA A 561 33.01 -23.89 9.45
C ALA A 561 32.84 -22.79 8.38
N SER A 562 31.90 -22.95 7.45
CA SER A 562 31.87 -22.14 6.23
C SER A 562 30.71 -21.14 6.21
N VAL A 563 30.98 -19.88 5.87
CA VAL A 563 29.94 -18.93 5.42
C VAL A 563 29.51 -19.33 4.02
N GLU A 564 28.22 -19.58 3.79
CA GLU A 564 27.73 -20.13 2.51
C GLU A 564 26.39 -19.54 2.05
N ARG A 565 26.14 -19.55 0.73
CA ARG A 565 24.89 -19.05 0.12
C ARG A 565 24.70 -17.55 0.41
N CYS A 566 25.68 -16.76 -0.02
CA CYS A 566 25.73 -15.31 0.17
C CYS A 566 25.52 -14.56 -1.16
N TRP A 567 24.50 -13.69 -1.22
CA TRP A 567 24.16 -12.90 -2.41
C TRP A 567 24.17 -11.40 -2.08
N ILE A 568 25.08 -10.66 -2.72
CA ILE A 568 25.28 -9.23 -2.50
C ILE A 568 24.97 -8.55 -3.83
N HIS A 569 23.84 -7.84 -3.93
CA HIS A 569 23.36 -7.36 -5.23
C HIS A 569 22.65 -6.02 -5.22
N HIS A 570 22.73 -5.26 -6.32
CA HIS A 570 22.10 -3.93 -6.44
C HIS A 570 22.53 -2.94 -5.32
N ASN A 571 23.79 -2.98 -4.87
CA ASN A 571 24.32 -2.05 -3.87
C ASN A 571 25.28 -1.03 -4.51
N CYS A 572 25.35 0.18 -3.95
CA CYS A 572 26.41 1.15 -4.23
C CYS A 572 27.47 1.14 -3.13
N PHE A 573 28.74 1.21 -3.47
CA PHE A 573 29.87 1.39 -2.53
C PHE A 573 30.69 2.60 -2.96
N ILE A 574 30.80 3.62 -2.11
CA ILE A 574 31.54 4.84 -2.42
C ILE A 574 32.80 4.93 -1.57
N GLY A 575 33.95 5.16 -2.21
CA GLY A 575 35.26 5.26 -1.58
C GLY A 575 35.30 6.31 -0.46
N PRO A 576 35.59 5.92 0.79
CA PRO A 576 35.59 6.83 1.93
C PRO A 576 36.92 7.58 2.05
N THR A 577 36.95 8.63 2.89
CA THR A 577 38.20 9.23 3.39
C THR A 577 38.20 9.14 4.90
N ILE A 578 39.14 8.40 5.48
CA ILE A 578 39.19 8.11 6.91
C ILE A 578 40.32 8.90 7.57
N LEU A 579 39.95 9.77 8.50
CA LEU A 579 40.85 10.47 9.39
C LEU A 579 41.19 9.60 10.61
N ASN A 580 42.41 9.71 11.11
CA ASN A 580 42.95 8.94 12.24
C ASN A 580 42.70 7.41 12.15
N PRO A 581 42.94 6.73 11.02
CA PRO A 581 42.76 5.28 10.95
C PRO A 581 43.71 4.55 11.91
N ALA A 582 43.26 3.44 12.47
CA ALA A 582 44.00 2.59 13.40
C ALA A 582 45.27 1.99 12.77
N GLU A 583 45.24 1.73 11.46
CA GLU A 583 46.37 1.31 10.64
C GLU A 583 46.49 2.22 9.40
N SER A 584 47.72 2.52 8.98
CA SER A 584 47.99 3.60 8.01
C SER A 584 47.47 3.36 6.59
N ASP A 585 47.19 2.11 6.21
CA ASP A 585 46.60 1.75 4.91
C ASP A 585 45.07 1.65 4.93
N LYS A 586 44.41 1.94 6.06
CA LYS A 586 42.95 2.04 6.19
C LYS A 586 42.42 3.49 6.05
N GLY A 587 43.25 4.42 5.56
CA GLY A 587 42.88 5.84 5.33
C GLY A 587 41.87 6.06 4.19
N GLU A 588 41.65 5.05 3.36
CA GLU A 588 40.65 5.01 2.27
C GLU A 588 39.65 3.85 2.51
N GLY A 589 39.44 3.48 3.78
CA GLY A 589 38.72 2.27 4.22
C GLY A 589 39.58 1.00 4.15
N ASP A 590 38.98 -0.15 4.51
CA ASP A 590 39.52 -1.47 4.11
C ASP A 590 38.65 -2.06 2.96
N GLY A 591 38.06 -3.25 3.09
CA GLY A 591 37.27 -3.85 2.00
C GLY A 591 35.94 -3.15 1.70
N SER A 592 35.41 -3.36 0.49
CA SER A 592 34.02 -2.98 0.15
C SER A 592 33.07 -4.18 0.27
N CYS A 593 33.45 -5.33 -0.30
CA CYS A 593 32.74 -6.59 -0.11
C CYS A 593 33.73 -7.78 -0.15
N ASP A 594 34.07 -8.28 1.03
CA ASP A 594 35.18 -9.19 1.31
C ASP A 594 34.68 -10.60 1.68
N PHE A 595 35.28 -11.65 1.11
CA PHE A 595 34.83 -13.05 1.27
C PHE A 595 35.98 -14.00 1.66
N LYS A 596 35.91 -14.55 2.87
CA LYS A 596 37.01 -15.26 3.53
C LYS A 596 36.49 -16.63 4.02
N ARG A 597 37.09 -17.74 3.59
CA ARG A 597 36.80 -19.11 4.08
C ARG A 597 35.34 -19.61 3.91
N GLY A 598 34.69 -19.21 2.81
CA GLY A 598 33.29 -19.53 2.50
C GLY A 598 33.08 -20.37 1.23
N ARG A 599 31.82 -20.68 0.91
CA ARG A 599 31.41 -21.20 -0.41
C ARG A 599 30.16 -20.52 -0.97
N TYR A 600 29.86 -20.72 -2.25
CA TYR A 600 28.58 -20.36 -2.88
C TYR A 600 28.23 -18.87 -2.69
N PHE A 601 29.05 -18.01 -3.28
CA PHE A 601 28.94 -16.55 -3.21
C PHE A 601 28.58 -15.94 -4.56
N THR A 602 27.79 -14.87 -4.55
CA THR A 602 27.49 -14.09 -5.76
C THR A 602 27.46 -12.61 -5.45
N CYS A 603 28.28 -11.85 -6.17
CA CYS A 603 28.30 -10.40 -6.17
C CYS A 603 27.78 -9.94 -7.54
N SER A 604 26.59 -9.33 -7.59
CA SER A 604 25.89 -9.07 -8.85
C SER A 604 25.25 -7.70 -8.94
N TYR A 605 25.31 -7.03 -10.10
CA TYR A 605 24.65 -5.72 -10.28
C TYR A 605 25.05 -4.65 -9.23
N ASN A 606 26.23 -4.73 -8.61
CA ASN A 606 26.70 -3.69 -7.68
C ASN A 606 27.48 -2.59 -8.42
N TYR A 607 27.52 -1.40 -7.83
CA TYR A 607 28.27 -0.25 -8.32
C TYR A 607 29.31 0.17 -7.26
N PHE A 608 30.60 0.08 -7.60
CA PHE A 608 31.70 0.53 -6.75
C PHE A 608 32.33 1.80 -7.38
N GLU A 609 32.48 2.88 -6.62
CA GLU A 609 33.07 4.15 -7.09
C GLU A 609 34.21 4.61 -6.19
N GLY A 610 35.40 4.79 -6.74
CA GLY A 610 36.55 5.39 -6.05
C GLY A 610 37.17 4.57 -4.91
N CYS A 611 36.59 3.42 -4.54
CA CYS A 611 37.10 2.55 -3.49
C CYS A 611 38.56 2.11 -3.75
N HIS A 612 39.45 2.22 -2.76
CA HIS A 612 40.82 1.71 -2.88
C HIS A 612 40.80 0.19 -3.00
N LYS A 613 40.21 -0.50 -2.02
CA LYS A 613 40.22 -1.96 -1.89
C LYS A 613 38.79 -2.49 -2.01
N THR A 614 38.43 -3.12 -3.12
CA THR A 614 37.02 -3.51 -3.33
C THR A 614 36.66 -4.90 -2.80
N ASN A 615 37.31 -5.97 -3.29
CA ASN A 615 36.91 -7.35 -3.01
C ASN A 615 38.13 -8.25 -2.77
N LEU A 616 38.43 -8.55 -1.50
CA LEU A 616 39.40 -9.56 -1.12
C LEU A 616 38.73 -10.93 -0.99
N VAL A 617 39.28 -11.91 -1.70
CA VAL A 617 38.90 -13.32 -1.63
C VAL A 617 40.07 -14.10 -1.04
N GLY A 618 39.91 -14.51 0.23
CA GLY A 618 40.95 -15.17 1.03
C GLY A 618 41.98 -14.20 1.61
N SER A 619 42.02 -14.10 2.94
CA SER A 619 42.89 -13.16 3.66
C SER A 619 44.37 -13.57 3.68
N SER A 620 44.67 -14.87 3.64
CA SER A 620 46.05 -15.40 3.57
C SER A 620 46.24 -16.37 2.40
N LYS A 621 47.50 -16.71 2.09
CA LYS A 621 47.85 -17.77 1.12
C LYS A 621 47.39 -19.18 1.54
N THR A 622 47.03 -19.38 2.81
CA THR A 622 46.46 -20.64 3.32
C THR A 622 44.94 -20.67 3.13
N SER A 623 44.26 -19.52 3.20
CA SER A 623 42.79 -19.38 3.09
C SER A 623 42.17 -20.06 1.89
N VAL A 624 41.21 -20.97 2.12
CA VAL A 624 40.42 -21.69 1.08
C VAL A 624 38.97 -21.24 1.00
N GLN A 625 38.47 -20.97 -0.21
CA GLN A 625 37.07 -20.61 -0.45
C GLN A 625 36.66 -20.98 -1.89
N PHE A 626 35.39 -21.35 -2.12
CA PHE A 626 35.00 -22.04 -3.37
C PHE A 626 33.67 -21.54 -3.96
N CYS A 627 33.50 -21.65 -5.27
CA CYS A 627 32.27 -21.30 -5.98
C CYS A 627 31.86 -19.82 -5.77
N LEU A 628 32.61 -18.90 -6.39
CA LEU A 628 32.36 -17.45 -6.37
C LEU A 628 31.92 -16.95 -7.75
N THR A 629 30.84 -16.17 -7.83
CA THR A 629 30.42 -15.47 -9.04
C THR A 629 30.52 -13.96 -8.86
N TYR A 630 31.01 -13.26 -9.89
CA TYR A 630 30.92 -11.81 -10.04
C TYR A 630 30.31 -11.51 -11.42
N HIS A 631 29.12 -10.89 -11.48
CA HIS A 631 28.50 -10.53 -12.76
C HIS A 631 27.74 -9.20 -12.78
N HIS A 632 27.73 -8.54 -13.93
CA HIS A 632 27.05 -7.24 -14.13
C HIS A 632 27.42 -6.16 -13.09
N ASN A 633 28.58 -6.24 -12.44
CA ASN A 633 29.04 -5.20 -11.53
C ASN A 633 29.75 -4.09 -12.31
N ILE A 634 29.65 -2.86 -11.80
CA ILE A 634 30.48 -1.74 -12.22
C ILE A 634 31.57 -1.50 -11.18
N TRP A 635 32.82 -1.42 -11.63
CA TRP A 635 33.91 -0.85 -10.84
C TRP A 635 34.43 0.43 -11.51
N TYR A 636 34.14 1.58 -10.92
CA TYR A 636 34.33 2.91 -11.47
C TYR A 636 35.47 3.65 -10.76
N ASN A 637 36.61 3.82 -11.42
CA ASN A 637 37.80 4.50 -10.90
C ASN A 637 38.33 3.96 -9.55
N CYS A 638 37.97 2.72 -9.17
CA CYS A 638 38.49 2.02 -8.00
C CYS A 638 39.98 1.65 -8.18
N SER A 639 40.75 1.55 -7.10
CA SER A 639 42.21 1.33 -7.22
C SER A 639 42.59 -0.14 -7.45
N ALA A 640 42.11 -1.05 -6.59
CA ALA A 640 42.54 -2.45 -6.60
C ALA A 640 41.53 -3.45 -6.00
N ARG A 641 41.77 -4.74 -6.28
CA ARG A 641 41.03 -5.91 -5.78
C ARG A 641 39.66 -6.11 -6.43
N GLN A 642 39.61 -6.22 -7.76
CA GLN A 642 38.38 -6.47 -8.54
C GLN A 642 38.34 -7.85 -9.25
N PRO A 643 38.34 -9.01 -8.57
CA PRO A 643 38.73 -9.28 -7.17
C PRO A 643 40.23 -9.58 -7.00
N LEU A 644 40.77 -9.43 -5.78
CA LEU A 644 42.05 -10.07 -5.40
C LEU A 644 41.73 -11.45 -4.85
N THR A 645 42.25 -12.52 -5.46
CA THR A 645 41.86 -13.90 -5.14
C THR A 645 43.01 -14.79 -4.71
N ARG A 646 42.67 -15.70 -3.79
CA ARG A 646 43.50 -16.83 -3.33
C ARG A 646 42.64 -18.10 -3.30
N ARG A 647 43.23 -19.24 -3.67
CA ARG A 647 42.68 -20.60 -3.50
C ARG A 647 41.15 -20.71 -3.68
N ALA A 648 40.68 -20.30 -4.85
CA ALA A 648 39.26 -20.24 -5.20
C ALA A 648 39.04 -20.46 -6.70
N ASN A 649 37.90 -21.05 -7.04
CA ASN A 649 37.32 -21.05 -8.39
C ASN A 649 36.33 -19.88 -8.53
N ILE A 650 36.55 -19.01 -9.52
CA ILE A 650 35.75 -17.81 -9.77
C ILE A 650 35.17 -17.82 -11.18
N HIS A 651 33.88 -17.52 -11.29
CA HIS A 651 33.22 -17.14 -12.54
C HIS A 651 33.04 -15.61 -12.56
N PHE A 652 33.58 -14.94 -13.57
CA PHE A 652 33.64 -13.48 -13.64
C PHE A 652 33.12 -13.03 -15.01
N TYR A 653 31.87 -12.59 -15.11
CA TYR A 653 31.24 -12.38 -16.43
C TYR A 653 30.37 -11.13 -16.55
N ASN A 654 30.26 -10.56 -17.76
CA ASN A 654 29.44 -9.39 -18.06
C ASN A 654 29.60 -8.17 -17.12
N ASN A 655 30.75 -8.03 -16.43
CA ASN A 655 31.04 -6.85 -15.62
C ASN A 655 31.58 -5.70 -16.49
N PHE A 656 31.38 -4.45 -16.04
CA PHE A 656 31.98 -3.26 -16.64
C PHE A 656 33.02 -2.63 -15.69
N ILE A 657 34.29 -2.62 -16.10
CA ILE A 657 35.41 -2.15 -15.29
C ILE A 657 36.00 -0.89 -15.95
N TYR A 658 36.16 0.19 -15.18
CA TYR A 658 36.55 1.50 -15.69
C TYR A 658 37.64 2.17 -14.86
N GLY A 659 38.70 2.63 -15.54
CA GLY A 659 39.67 3.59 -14.99
C GLY A 659 40.55 3.10 -13.84
N THR A 660 40.59 1.79 -13.59
CA THR A 660 41.32 1.17 -12.47
C THR A 660 42.81 1.55 -12.44
N THR A 661 43.30 1.99 -11.28
CA THR A 661 44.62 2.64 -11.18
C THR A 661 45.79 1.70 -10.88
N ASP A 662 45.61 0.66 -10.06
CA ASP A 662 46.62 -0.38 -9.79
C ASP A 662 46.33 -1.68 -10.55
N THR A 663 45.35 -2.46 -10.10
CA THR A 663 45.12 -3.84 -10.56
C THR A 663 43.67 -4.28 -10.39
N VAL A 664 43.03 -4.71 -11.48
CA VAL A 664 41.67 -5.27 -11.48
C VAL A 664 41.67 -6.66 -10.82
N ALA A 665 41.78 -7.74 -11.59
CA ALA A 665 41.86 -9.09 -11.05
C ALA A 665 43.31 -9.44 -10.68
N SER A 666 43.59 -9.69 -9.41
CA SER A 666 44.93 -10.10 -8.92
C SER A 666 44.87 -11.51 -8.36
N LEU A 667 45.30 -12.49 -9.15
CA LEU A 667 45.16 -13.92 -8.87
C LEU A 667 46.45 -14.49 -8.27
N ARG A 668 46.33 -15.22 -7.16
CA ARG A 668 47.46 -15.65 -6.34
C ARG A 668 47.20 -17.02 -5.72
N ALA A 669 48.26 -17.70 -5.33
CA ALA A 669 48.21 -18.93 -4.54
C ALA A 669 47.06 -19.86 -4.98
N ASN A 670 47.16 -20.47 -6.17
CA ASN A 670 46.17 -21.43 -6.65
C ASN A 670 44.71 -20.90 -6.70
N SER A 671 44.47 -19.63 -7.07
CA SER A 671 43.14 -19.23 -7.57
C SER A 671 43.01 -19.47 -9.07
N TYR A 672 41.81 -19.85 -9.52
CA TYR A 672 41.49 -20.10 -10.92
C TYR A 672 40.21 -19.32 -11.30
N MET A 673 40.28 -18.51 -12.35
CA MET A 673 39.16 -17.72 -12.83
C MET A 673 38.79 -18.15 -14.26
N TYR A 674 37.49 -18.30 -14.52
CA TYR A 674 36.95 -18.20 -15.86
C TYR A 674 36.28 -16.83 -16.01
N SER A 675 36.83 -16.01 -16.91
CA SER A 675 36.43 -14.64 -17.18
C SER A 675 35.84 -14.55 -18.58
N GLU A 676 34.55 -14.25 -18.70
CA GLU A 676 33.90 -14.17 -20.01
C GLU A 676 33.04 -12.92 -20.23
N PHE A 677 33.10 -12.35 -21.45
CA PHE A 677 32.26 -11.24 -21.90
C PHE A 677 32.20 -10.01 -20.96
N ASN A 678 33.28 -9.69 -20.26
CA ASN A 678 33.43 -8.45 -19.47
C ASN A 678 34.00 -7.31 -20.34
N TYR A 679 33.64 -6.06 -20.04
CA TYR A 679 34.16 -4.87 -20.71
C TYR A 679 35.12 -4.11 -19.77
N TYR A 680 36.40 -4.06 -20.11
CA TYR A 680 37.42 -3.30 -19.37
C TYR A 680 37.81 -2.04 -20.17
N LEU A 681 37.89 -0.89 -19.49
CA LEU A 681 38.06 0.40 -20.13
C LEU A 681 39.04 1.30 -19.35
N GLY A 682 40.21 1.55 -19.93
CA GLY A 682 41.24 2.42 -19.32
C GLY A 682 41.85 1.85 -18.03
N CYS A 683 41.71 0.55 -17.77
CA CYS A 683 42.21 -0.11 -16.57
C CYS A 683 43.71 -0.46 -16.65
N SER A 684 44.44 -0.19 -15.58
CA SER A 684 45.73 -0.82 -15.27
C SER A 684 45.53 -2.29 -14.89
N ARG A 685 46.42 -3.17 -15.36
CA ARG A 685 46.50 -4.61 -15.00
C ARG A 685 45.13 -5.30 -14.90
N PRO A 686 44.41 -5.51 -16.02
CA PRO A 686 43.06 -6.10 -15.99
C PRO A 686 43.02 -7.54 -15.45
N VAL A 687 44.10 -8.29 -15.67
CA VAL A 687 44.38 -9.59 -15.02
C VAL A 687 45.88 -9.66 -14.75
N GLU A 688 46.26 -9.91 -13.51
CA GLU A 688 47.64 -10.10 -13.08
C GLU A 688 47.76 -11.36 -12.21
N TYR A 689 48.85 -12.13 -12.39
CA TYR A 689 49.21 -13.21 -11.48
C TYR A 689 50.32 -12.75 -10.51
N LYS A 690 50.12 -12.87 -9.19
CA LYS A 690 51.21 -12.75 -8.21
C LYS A 690 51.46 -14.10 -7.55
N GLU A 691 52.73 -14.49 -7.49
CA GLU A 691 53.14 -15.73 -6.81
C GLU A 691 53.13 -15.53 -5.29
N GLU A 692 52.31 -16.30 -4.58
CA GLU A 692 52.29 -16.35 -3.10
C GLU A 692 52.54 -17.80 -2.61
N GLY A 693 53.58 -18.42 -3.16
CA GLY A 693 53.92 -19.85 -3.00
C GLY A 693 53.51 -20.68 -4.22
N THR A 694 52.41 -20.30 -4.87
CA THR A 694 52.07 -20.65 -6.26
C THR A 694 51.40 -19.44 -6.93
N THR A 695 51.26 -19.49 -8.25
CA THR A 695 50.48 -18.50 -9.04
C THR A 695 48.99 -18.86 -9.07
N GLY A 696 48.15 -17.90 -9.43
CA GLY A 696 46.80 -18.18 -9.95
C GLY A 696 46.77 -18.26 -11.47
N ILE A 697 45.63 -18.66 -12.05
CA ILE A 697 45.40 -18.78 -13.49
C ILE A 697 44.03 -18.17 -13.85
N CYS A 698 43.92 -17.54 -15.02
CA CYS A 698 42.68 -16.99 -15.55
C CYS A 698 42.52 -17.39 -17.02
N LYS A 699 41.41 -18.04 -17.34
CA LYS A 699 40.93 -18.30 -18.71
C LYS A 699 40.02 -17.14 -19.12
N SER A 700 40.31 -16.52 -20.26
CA SER A 700 39.60 -15.36 -20.81
C SER A 700 38.93 -15.70 -22.13
N PHE A 701 37.64 -15.40 -22.28
CA PHE A 701 36.86 -15.64 -23.51
C PHE A 701 35.87 -14.50 -23.78
N GLY A 702 35.75 -14.01 -25.02
CA GLY A 702 34.73 -12.99 -25.38
C GLY A 702 34.79 -11.62 -24.69
N ASN A 703 35.76 -11.38 -23.78
CA ASN A 703 35.96 -10.09 -23.11
C ASN A 703 36.34 -8.98 -24.11
N VAL A 704 36.10 -7.72 -23.74
CA VAL A 704 36.54 -6.51 -24.48
C VAL A 704 37.45 -5.65 -23.59
N LEU A 705 38.58 -5.20 -24.12
CA LEU A 705 39.63 -4.45 -23.41
C LEU A 705 40.01 -3.21 -24.23
N VAL A 706 39.63 -2.03 -23.76
CA VAL A 706 39.75 -0.76 -24.50
C VAL A 706 40.63 0.22 -23.72
N GLY A 707 41.76 0.63 -24.30
CA GLY A 707 42.69 1.57 -23.66
C GLY A 707 43.36 1.09 -22.36
N CYS A 708 43.20 -0.18 -21.99
CA CYS A 708 43.87 -0.82 -20.85
C CYS A 708 45.40 -0.86 -21.03
N TYR A 709 46.13 -0.89 -19.91
CA TYR A 709 47.59 -0.80 -19.87
C TYR A 709 48.23 -1.69 -18.79
N ASN A 710 49.56 -1.81 -18.81
CA ASN A 710 50.35 -2.78 -18.04
C ASN A 710 50.04 -4.26 -18.45
N SER A 711 50.13 -5.22 -17.52
CA SER A 711 50.02 -6.65 -17.86
C SER A 711 48.57 -7.12 -18.03
N TYR A 712 48.39 -8.08 -18.93
CA TYR A 712 47.18 -8.91 -19.02
C TYR A 712 47.67 -10.36 -19.09
N ASP A 713 47.77 -11.00 -17.93
CA ASP A 713 48.42 -12.30 -17.78
C ASP A 713 47.50 -13.50 -18.12
N ALA A 714 46.23 -13.24 -18.48
CA ALA A 714 45.23 -14.26 -18.80
C ALA A 714 45.59 -15.15 -20.01
N TYR A 715 45.20 -16.43 -19.93
CA TYR A 715 45.09 -17.29 -21.10
C TYR A 715 43.87 -16.85 -21.92
N VAL A 716 44.10 -16.21 -23.07
CA VAL A 716 43.02 -15.84 -24.00
C VAL A 716 42.66 -17.06 -24.84
N ALA A 717 41.52 -17.66 -24.54
CA ALA A 717 40.98 -18.81 -25.26
C ALA A 717 40.49 -18.40 -26.65
N SER A 718 40.70 -19.28 -27.63
CA SER A 718 40.15 -19.14 -28.98
C SER A 718 38.75 -19.74 -29.08
N ASN A 719 38.45 -20.78 -28.29
CA ASN A 719 37.14 -21.40 -28.17
C ASN A 719 36.72 -21.44 -26.69
N ARG A 720 35.42 -21.38 -26.40
CA ARG A 720 34.90 -21.47 -25.02
C ARG A 720 35.37 -22.74 -24.30
N ASP A 721 35.50 -23.85 -25.01
CA ASP A 721 35.87 -25.16 -24.45
C ASP A 721 37.40 -25.39 -24.34
N ASP A 722 38.25 -24.41 -24.65
CA ASP A 722 39.72 -24.59 -24.55
C ASP A 722 40.15 -24.90 -23.10
N LEU A 723 40.75 -26.07 -22.86
CA LEU A 723 41.26 -26.47 -21.55
C LEU A 723 42.56 -25.74 -21.20
N VAL A 724 42.68 -25.24 -19.97
CA VAL A 724 43.89 -24.55 -19.50
C VAL A 724 44.61 -25.40 -18.46
N ASN A 725 45.80 -25.91 -18.82
CA ASN A 725 46.58 -26.77 -17.93
C ASN A 725 46.98 -26.02 -16.66
N SER A 726 46.70 -26.62 -15.50
CA SER A 726 46.76 -25.98 -14.19
C SER A 726 47.03 -27.01 -13.11
N ASP A 727 48.05 -26.79 -12.28
CA ASP A 727 48.35 -27.61 -11.10
C ASP A 727 47.41 -27.29 -9.91
N CYS A 728 46.28 -26.63 -10.19
CA CYS A 728 45.33 -26.15 -9.20
C CYS A 728 44.22 -27.18 -8.94
N VAL A 729 44.13 -27.61 -7.68
CA VAL A 729 43.21 -28.65 -7.20
C VAL A 729 42.65 -28.31 -5.82
N ASP A 730 41.45 -28.83 -5.52
CA ASP A 730 40.92 -28.97 -4.16
C ASP A 730 40.43 -30.41 -3.94
N GLY A 731 41.01 -31.13 -2.99
CA GLY A 731 40.74 -32.55 -2.76
C GLY A 731 40.97 -33.40 -4.02
N ALA A 732 39.86 -33.79 -4.68
CA ALA A 732 39.84 -34.54 -5.94
C ALA A 732 39.38 -33.70 -7.15
N ILE A 733 39.00 -32.43 -6.94
CA ILE A 733 38.57 -31.50 -7.98
C ILE A 733 39.81 -30.88 -8.63
N SER A 734 39.93 -31.00 -9.95
CA SER A 734 40.89 -30.23 -10.76
C SER A 734 40.20 -29.05 -11.42
N TYR A 735 40.85 -27.89 -11.46
CA TYR A 735 40.26 -26.70 -12.07
C TYR A 735 40.51 -26.59 -13.59
N VAL A 736 41.28 -27.51 -14.19
CA VAL A 736 41.59 -27.55 -15.64
C VAL A 736 40.34 -27.55 -16.53
N ASN A 737 39.22 -28.07 -16.01
CA ASN A 737 37.93 -28.16 -16.71
C ASN A 737 36.73 -27.77 -15.82
N PHE A 738 36.90 -26.94 -14.79
CA PHE A 738 35.78 -26.60 -13.89
C PHE A 738 34.64 -25.89 -14.65
N ASP A 739 35.01 -24.97 -15.55
CA ASP A 739 34.14 -24.18 -16.43
C ASP A 739 33.47 -24.98 -17.56
N THR A 740 33.74 -26.29 -17.63
CA THR A 740 33.15 -27.27 -18.56
C THR A 740 32.65 -28.53 -17.82
N ASN A 741 32.39 -28.43 -16.51
CA ASN A 741 31.84 -29.50 -15.70
C ASN A 741 30.51 -29.06 -15.03
N PRO A 742 29.34 -29.58 -15.45
CA PRO A 742 28.03 -29.13 -14.96
C PRO A 742 27.78 -29.42 -13.47
N ASN A 743 28.61 -30.26 -12.84
CA ASN A 743 28.55 -30.52 -11.40
C ASN A 743 29.22 -29.43 -10.56
N LEU A 744 30.05 -28.59 -11.19
CA LEU A 744 30.92 -27.61 -10.54
C LEU A 744 30.73 -26.18 -11.05
N PHE A 745 30.00 -26.00 -12.15
CA PHE A 745 29.81 -24.73 -12.86
C PHE A 745 28.49 -24.76 -13.62
N TYR A 746 27.93 -23.59 -13.95
CA TYR A 746 26.80 -23.44 -14.87
C TYR A 746 27.21 -23.78 -16.31
N TYR A 747 27.41 -25.05 -16.66
CA TYR A 747 27.72 -25.48 -18.03
C TYR A 747 26.53 -26.24 -18.62
N ASP A 748 26.21 -25.95 -19.88
CA ASP A 748 25.36 -26.78 -20.71
C ASP A 748 26.26 -27.63 -21.62
N GLU A 749 26.24 -28.95 -21.45
CA GLU A 749 27.10 -29.87 -22.21
C GLU A 749 26.65 -30.03 -23.68
N ASP A 750 25.36 -29.80 -23.97
CA ASP A 750 24.78 -29.95 -25.32
C ASP A 750 25.00 -28.69 -26.15
N SER A 751 24.64 -27.52 -25.62
CA SER A 751 24.79 -26.23 -26.33
C SER A 751 26.18 -25.60 -26.16
N LYS A 752 26.98 -26.10 -25.21
CA LYS A 752 28.37 -25.70 -24.95
C LYS A 752 28.55 -24.24 -24.54
N VAL A 753 27.55 -23.66 -23.89
CA VAL A 753 27.61 -22.31 -23.30
C VAL A 753 27.54 -22.34 -21.78
N SER A 754 27.78 -21.20 -21.15
CA SER A 754 27.52 -21.04 -19.73
C SER A 754 26.02 -20.87 -19.50
N LYS A 755 25.41 -21.70 -18.65
CA LYS A 755 23.96 -21.76 -18.37
C LYS A 755 23.53 -20.68 -17.37
N CYS A 756 23.76 -19.44 -17.73
CA CYS A 756 23.49 -18.21 -16.98
C CYS A 756 23.16 -17.08 -17.99
N TYR A 757 22.66 -15.94 -17.51
CA TYR A 757 22.39 -14.81 -18.40
C TYR A 757 23.71 -14.21 -18.94
N ILE A 758 24.07 -14.58 -20.18
CA ILE A 758 25.30 -14.14 -20.87
C ILE A 758 24.96 -13.29 -22.08
N THR A 759 25.42 -12.04 -22.08
CA THR A 759 25.38 -11.15 -23.25
C THR A 759 26.79 -10.87 -23.79
N SER A 760 26.93 -10.19 -24.93
CA SER A 760 28.24 -9.74 -25.40
C SER A 760 28.81 -8.63 -24.50
N ALA A 761 30.12 -8.44 -24.46
CA ALA A 761 30.74 -7.43 -23.57
C ALA A 761 30.23 -6.00 -23.81
N ASP A 762 29.88 -5.65 -25.06
CA ASP A 762 29.28 -4.34 -25.38
C ASP A 762 27.85 -4.20 -24.83
N VAL A 763 27.04 -5.25 -24.90
CA VAL A 763 25.67 -5.28 -24.35
C VAL A 763 25.74 -5.27 -22.82
N ALA A 764 26.59 -6.11 -22.23
CA ALA A 764 26.86 -6.17 -20.80
C ALA A 764 27.25 -4.80 -20.20
N ARG A 765 28.04 -3.99 -20.93
CA ARG A 765 28.36 -2.61 -20.52
C ARG A 765 27.12 -1.71 -20.47
N ILE A 766 26.19 -1.85 -21.42
CA ILE A 766 24.93 -1.10 -21.45
C ILE A 766 24.01 -1.54 -20.30
N GLU A 767 23.89 -2.86 -20.09
CA GLU A 767 23.08 -3.44 -19.02
C GLU A 767 23.61 -3.07 -17.64
N CYS A 768 24.93 -3.10 -17.44
CA CYS A 768 25.58 -2.56 -16.25
C CYS A 768 25.18 -1.11 -15.99
N LEU A 769 25.30 -0.23 -16.99
CA LEU A 769 24.98 1.19 -16.84
C LEU A 769 23.49 1.47 -16.57
N ALA A 770 22.60 0.55 -16.96
CA ALA A 770 21.16 0.64 -16.76
C ALA A 770 20.66 -0.01 -15.45
N LYS A 771 21.35 -1.04 -14.93
CA LYS A 771 20.88 -1.86 -13.80
C LYS A 771 21.78 -1.87 -12.56
N SER A 772 23.09 -1.63 -12.68
CA SER A 772 24.01 -1.77 -11.53
C SER A 772 23.91 -0.61 -10.54
N GLY A 773 23.95 -0.95 -9.24
CA GLY A 773 23.79 -0.01 -8.12
C GLY A 773 22.43 -0.13 -7.45
N SER A 774 22.16 0.78 -6.49
CA SER A 774 20.84 0.88 -5.84
C SER A 774 19.81 1.52 -6.78
N ARG A 775 18.54 1.15 -6.57
CA ARG A 775 17.37 1.53 -7.36
C ARG A 775 17.34 3.02 -7.69
N TYR A 776 17.09 3.32 -8.97
CA TYR A 776 17.08 4.65 -9.59
C TYR A 776 18.36 5.50 -9.47
N ARG A 777 19.34 5.14 -8.64
CA ARG A 777 20.71 5.67 -8.68
C ARG A 777 21.55 5.09 -9.83
N THR A 778 20.90 4.85 -10.97
CA THR A 778 21.54 4.43 -12.22
C THR A 778 22.61 5.46 -12.64
N VAL A 779 23.75 4.97 -13.14
CA VAL A 779 25.00 5.74 -13.30
C VAL A 779 24.89 6.93 -14.27
N LEU A 780 23.82 6.96 -15.07
CA LEU A 780 23.54 7.88 -16.18
C LEU A 780 23.52 9.38 -15.82
N SER A 781 23.24 9.76 -14.57
CA SER A 781 22.92 11.17 -14.23
C SER A 781 24.07 11.98 -13.60
N SER A 782 25.04 11.35 -12.92
CA SER A 782 25.95 12.08 -12.02
C SER A 782 27.43 11.69 -12.07
N CYS A 783 27.75 10.43 -12.36
CA CYS A 783 29.13 9.93 -12.33
C CYS A 783 29.85 10.22 -13.67
N LEU A 784 29.28 9.76 -14.79
CA LEU A 784 29.81 9.90 -16.16
C LEU A 784 30.01 11.35 -16.64
N LEU A 785 29.34 12.32 -16.02
CA LEU A 785 29.49 13.76 -16.33
C LEU A 785 30.55 14.47 -15.48
N LYS A 786 31.03 13.86 -14.38
CA LYS A 786 31.97 14.48 -13.43
C LYS A 786 33.38 13.90 -13.49
N SER A 787 33.56 12.70 -14.03
CA SER A 787 34.86 12.20 -14.44
C SER A 787 34.75 11.45 -15.77
N GLY A 788 35.73 11.65 -16.65
CA GLY A 788 35.99 10.70 -17.73
C GLY A 788 36.74 9.49 -17.17
N PRO A 789 37.58 8.84 -17.99
CA PRO A 789 38.62 7.95 -17.47
C PRO A 789 39.55 8.73 -16.53
N ASN A 790 40.62 8.10 -16.02
CA ASN A 790 41.68 8.79 -15.26
C ASN A 790 42.54 9.73 -16.14
N ILE A 791 41.89 10.78 -16.66
CA ILE A 791 42.37 11.90 -17.47
C ILE A 791 42.47 13.16 -16.58
N THR A 792 42.70 12.97 -15.28
CA THR A 792 42.75 14.02 -14.25
C THR A 792 43.85 15.07 -14.47
N ASN A 793 44.71 14.88 -15.48
CA ASN A 793 45.81 15.77 -15.86
C ASN A 793 45.84 16.16 -17.36
N ILE A 794 44.77 15.91 -18.17
CA ILE A 794 44.76 16.32 -19.59
C ILE A 794 43.50 17.13 -19.95
N THR A 795 43.66 18.46 -20.02
CA THR A 795 42.63 19.37 -20.56
C THR A 795 42.32 19.01 -22.03
N PRO A 796 41.04 18.76 -22.40
CA PRO A 796 40.66 18.53 -23.78
C PRO A 796 41.07 19.68 -24.70
N THR A 797 41.68 19.36 -25.84
CA THR A 797 41.98 20.36 -26.87
C THR A 797 40.69 20.76 -27.58
N GLN A 798 40.26 22.02 -27.43
CA GLN A 798 39.08 22.54 -28.09
C GLN A 798 39.32 22.77 -29.58
N ILE A 799 38.40 22.29 -30.42
CA ILE A 799 38.49 22.31 -31.89
C ILE A 799 37.27 23.04 -32.46
N THR A 800 37.50 24.21 -33.03
CA THR A 800 36.47 25.14 -33.53
C THR A 800 36.61 25.51 -35.01
N THR A 801 37.63 24.95 -35.69
CA THR A 801 37.92 25.10 -37.12
C THR A 801 38.54 23.81 -37.66
N ASP A 802 38.57 23.67 -38.98
CA ASP A 802 39.38 22.67 -39.67
C ASP A 802 40.82 22.63 -39.12
N THR A 803 41.35 21.44 -38.88
CA THR A 803 42.68 21.26 -38.27
C THR A 803 43.29 19.89 -38.50
N THR A 804 44.60 19.77 -38.29
CA THR A 804 45.32 18.49 -38.24
C THR A 804 45.92 18.30 -36.85
N LEU A 805 45.50 17.26 -36.14
CA LEU A 805 46.01 16.91 -34.83
C LEU A 805 47.33 16.13 -34.97
N ASN A 806 48.44 16.83 -34.78
CA ASN A 806 49.74 16.19 -34.59
C ASN A 806 49.76 15.45 -33.25
N ILE A 807 49.68 14.13 -33.29
CA ILE A 807 49.62 13.26 -32.11
C ILE A 807 50.86 12.37 -32.10
N ALA A 808 51.67 12.48 -31.05
CA ALA A 808 52.92 11.74 -30.93
C ALA A 808 52.68 10.23 -30.75
N LYS A 809 53.68 9.43 -31.12
CA LYS A 809 53.72 8.00 -30.78
C LYS A 809 53.68 7.83 -29.26
N GLY A 810 52.78 6.98 -28.75
CA GLY A 810 52.54 6.87 -27.31
C GLY A 810 51.78 5.62 -26.88
N LYS A 811 51.47 5.55 -25.58
CA LYS A 811 50.77 4.47 -24.89
C LYS A 811 49.62 5.04 -24.05
N GLY A 812 48.59 4.25 -23.79
CA GLY A 812 47.39 4.70 -23.06
C GLY A 812 46.64 5.79 -23.82
N VAL A 813 46.25 6.87 -23.13
CA VAL A 813 45.61 8.05 -23.75
C VAL A 813 46.62 8.85 -24.57
N LEU A 814 46.41 8.90 -25.89
CA LEU A 814 47.26 9.60 -26.85
C LEU A 814 46.85 11.07 -27.03
N LYS A 815 45.54 11.33 -27.03
CA LYS A 815 44.96 12.67 -27.19
C LYS A 815 43.54 12.73 -26.63
N VAL A 816 43.18 13.90 -26.10
CA VAL A 816 41.80 14.26 -25.77
C VAL A 816 41.45 15.55 -26.49
N PHE A 817 40.30 15.58 -27.15
CA PHE A 817 39.83 16.75 -27.89
C PHE A 817 38.31 16.90 -27.78
N ASN A 818 37.81 18.11 -27.96
CA ASN A 818 36.39 18.46 -27.87
C ASN A 818 36.01 19.27 -29.12
N ILE A 819 34.90 18.91 -29.75
CA ILE A 819 34.36 19.56 -30.95
C ILE A 819 32.98 20.14 -30.65
N ASN A 820 32.76 21.40 -31.05
CA ASN A 820 31.52 22.16 -30.86
C ASN A 820 30.68 22.28 -32.14
N ASN A 821 30.91 21.37 -33.08
CA ASN A 821 30.29 21.27 -34.41
C ASN A 821 30.42 19.82 -34.87
N ARG A 822 29.73 19.46 -35.96
CA ARG A 822 29.96 18.18 -36.64
C ARG A 822 31.23 18.23 -37.49
N TYR A 823 32.08 17.21 -37.41
CA TYR A 823 33.32 17.10 -38.17
C TYR A 823 33.43 15.77 -38.92
N LEU A 824 34.10 15.79 -40.06
CA LEU A 824 34.64 14.60 -40.72
C LEU A 824 36.06 14.41 -40.21
N LEU A 825 36.26 13.36 -39.41
CA LEU A 825 37.57 12.90 -38.99
C LEU A 825 38.14 11.94 -40.02
N THR A 826 39.19 12.34 -40.73
CA THR A 826 40.04 11.42 -41.52
C THR A 826 41.24 11.00 -40.67
N ILE A 827 41.27 9.73 -40.24
CA ILE A 827 42.24 9.21 -39.26
C ILE A 827 42.89 7.89 -39.67
N ALA A 828 44.18 7.72 -39.36
CA ALA A 828 44.93 6.48 -39.55
C ALA A 828 45.95 6.27 -38.42
N ALA A 829 46.22 5.02 -38.06
CA ALA A 829 47.13 4.63 -36.98
C ALA A 829 47.95 3.39 -37.35
N THR A 830 49.23 3.39 -36.99
CA THR A 830 50.13 2.23 -37.15
C THR A 830 50.75 1.84 -35.82
N SER A 831 50.92 0.55 -35.55
CA SER A 831 51.75 0.06 -34.45
C SER A 831 53.05 -0.53 -34.98
N SER A 832 54.15 -0.33 -34.26
CA SER A 832 55.49 -0.64 -34.78
C SER A 832 55.76 -2.13 -35.05
N ASN A 833 54.89 -3.03 -34.57
CA ASN A 833 54.98 -4.48 -34.79
C ASN A 833 53.68 -5.09 -35.38
N GLY A 834 52.68 -4.30 -35.79
CA GLY A 834 51.47 -4.81 -36.47
C GLY A 834 50.42 -5.55 -35.62
N TYR A 835 50.43 -5.41 -34.28
CA TYR A 835 49.54 -6.12 -33.34
C TYR A 835 49.03 -5.20 -32.21
N ALA A 836 48.64 -3.98 -32.54
CA ALA A 836 48.01 -3.02 -31.63
C ALA A 836 47.25 -1.95 -32.44
N PRO A 837 45.91 -1.92 -32.40
CA PRO A 837 45.12 -0.81 -32.90
C PRO A 837 45.23 0.40 -31.97
N ALA A 838 44.94 1.57 -32.52
CA ALA A 838 44.43 2.68 -31.72
C ALA A 838 42.90 2.61 -31.71
N TYR A 839 42.26 3.22 -30.72
CA TYR A 839 40.81 3.32 -30.64
C TYR A 839 40.41 4.79 -30.45
N LEU A 840 39.41 5.24 -31.19
CA LEU A 840 38.71 6.49 -30.95
C LEU A 840 37.46 6.21 -30.12
N LEU A 841 37.32 6.91 -29.00
CA LEU A 841 36.23 6.75 -28.03
C LEU A 841 35.52 8.09 -27.80
N LYS A 842 34.29 8.05 -27.31
CA LYS A 842 33.68 9.18 -26.59
C LYS A 842 34.25 9.29 -25.17
N LEU A 843 34.04 10.43 -24.51
CA LEU A 843 34.46 10.64 -23.11
C LEU A 843 33.80 9.64 -22.14
N ASP A 844 32.57 9.19 -22.43
CA ASP A 844 31.86 8.13 -21.72
C ASP A 844 32.44 6.71 -21.94
N GLY A 845 33.48 6.59 -22.77
CA GLY A 845 34.16 5.34 -23.07
C GLY A 845 33.66 4.56 -24.29
N SER A 846 32.56 4.99 -24.91
CA SER A 846 31.95 4.24 -26.01
C SER A 846 32.85 4.26 -27.24
N LEU A 847 33.09 3.08 -27.81
CA LEU A 847 33.88 2.91 -29.01
C LEU A 847 33.22 3.62 -30.21
N VAL A 848 33.97 4.52 -30.85
CA VAL A 848 33.57 5.22 -32.08
C VAL A 848 34.21 4.56 -33.30
N SER A 849 35.48 4.15 -33.20
CA SER A 849 36.14 3.29 -34.19
C SER A 849 37.44 2.68 -33.65
N GLU A 850 37.67 1.41 -33.94
CA GLU A 850 39.02 0.84 -33.99
C GLU A 850 39.78 1.44 -35.20
N LEU A 851 41.09 1.67 -35.08
CA LEU A 851 41.90 2.39 -36.05
C LEU A 851 43.03 1.54 -36.64
N SER A 852 43.13 1.61 -37.96
CA SER A 852 43.99 0.82 -38.84
C SER A 852 45.07 1.67 -39.51
N SER A 853 46.02 1.00 -40.18
CA SER A 853 46.98 1.66 -41.07
C SER A 853 46.32 2.32 -42.29
N GLU A 854 45.16 1.81 -42.70
CA GLU A 854 44.28 2.41 -43.70
C GLU A 854 43.51 3.61 -43.11
N GLU A 855 43.32 4.66 -43.91
CA GLU A 855 42.58 5.85 -43.50
C GLU A 855 41.08 5.55 -43.36
N LYS A 856 40.53 5.83 -42.18
CA LYS A 856 39.08 5.79 -41.92
C LYS A 856 38.52 7.21 -41.91
N GLN A 857 37.36 7.40 -42.55
CA GLN A 857 36.59 8.64 -42.51
C GLN A 857 35.35 8.46 -41.63
N ILE A 858 35.34 9.16 -40.50
CA ILE A 858 34.35 9.03 -39.43
C ILE A 858 33.64 10.37 -39.26
N ILE A 859 32.31 10.40 -39.25
CA ILE A 859 31.57 11.60 -38.87
C ILE A 859 31.47 11.62 -37.35
N LEU A 860 31.89 12.73 -36.73
CA LEU A 860 31.79 12.98 -35.30
C LEU A 860 30.79 14.11 -35.05
N ASP A 861 29.77 13.83 -34.23
CA ASP A 861 28.88 14.84 -33.66
C ASP A 861 29.57 15.61 -32.53
N GLU A 862 28.99 16.72 -32.06
CA GLU A 862 29.54 17.51 -30.96
C GLU A 862 29.83 16.68 -29.70
N GLY A 863 30.88 17.06 -28.95
CA GLY A 863 31.27 16.39 -27.72
C GLY A 863 32.78 16.19 -27.56
N THR A 864 33.16 15.51 -26.47
CA THR A 864 34.56 15.20 -26.14
C THR A 864 34.90 13.77 -26.52
N TYR A 865 36.05 13.61 -27.19
CA TYR A 865 36.57 12.37 -27.73
C TYR A 865 37.96 12.06 -27.15
N VAL A 866 38.21 10.78 -26.92
CA VAL A 866 39.45 10.25 -26.34
C VAL A 866 40.07 9.31 -27.37
N LEU A 867 41.31 9.59 -27.77
CA LEU A 867 42.09 8.73 -28.64
C LEU A 867 43.10 7.95 -27.80
N VAL A 868 43.04 6.62 -27.85
CA VAL A 868 43.88 5.72 -27.05
C VAL A 868 44.65 4.73 -27.94
N SER A 869 45.81 4.26 -27.49
CA SER A 869 46.37 2.99 -27.96
C SER A 869 45.74 1.84 -27.17
N GLY A 870 45.54 0.66 -27.77
CA GLY A 870 45.20 -0.53 -27.00
C GLY A 870 45.82 -1.81 -27.57
N GLN A 871 45.43 -2.94 -26.99
CA GLN A 871 45.81 -4.27 -27.47
C GLN A 871 44.75 -4.78 -28.47
N SER A 872 45.13 -5.70 -29.37
CA SER A 872 44.21 -6.30 -30.35
C SER A 872 43.58 -7.60 -29.83
N PHE A 873 42.36 -7.91 -30.27
CA PHE A 873 41.65 -9.15 -29.94
C PHE A 873 42.11 -10.37 -30.74
N THR A 874 43.43 -10.61 -30.74
CA THR A 874 44.06 -11.71 -31.48
C THR A 874 45.05 -12.47 -30.59
N GLY A 875 44.48 -13.20 -29.62
CA GLY A 875 45.08 -14.22 -28.73
C GLY A 875 46.59 -14.43 -28.79
N ASN A 876 47.38 -13.51 -28.22
CA ASN A 876 48.84 -13.62 -28.21
C ASN A 876 49.48 -12.91 -27.01
N ASN A 877 50.11 -13.70 -26.12
CA ASN A 877 50.50 -13.38 -24.72
C ASN A 877 51.66 -12.35 -24.57
N ASN A 878 51.61 -11.24 -25.30
CA ASN A 878 52.67 -10.24 -25.35
C ASN A 878 52.58 -9.24 -24.18
N LYS A 879 53.27 -9.55 -23.09
CA LYS A 879 53.30 -8.85 -21.79
C LYS A 879 53.84 -7.39 -21.77
N ASN A 880 53.60 -6.59 -22.80
CA ASN A 880 54.05 -5.19 -22.86
C ASN A 880 53.06 -4.32 -23.63
N ASP A 881 52.72 -3.15 -23.08
CA ASP A 881 52.02 -2.08 -23.79
C ASP A 881 52.74 -1.72 -25.10
N LYS A 882 52.04 -1.80 -26.22
CA LYS A 882 52.57 -1.50 -27.56
C LYS A 882 52.16 -0.08 -27.97
N GLU A 883 53.14 0.69 -28.42
CA GLU A 883 52.90 2.08 -28.85
C GLU A 883 52.14 2.14 -30.18
N ALA A 884 51.09 2.95 -30.20
CA ALA A 884 50.44 3.38 -31.43
C ALA A 884 51.04 4.70 -31.94
N THR A 885 51.15 4.83 -33.25
CA THR A 885 51.61 6.01 -33.98
C THR A 885 50.48 6.48 -34.87
N ILE A 886 49.88 7.63 -34.55
CA ILE A 886 48.82 8.22 -35.37
C ILE A 886 49.47 8.83 -36.61
N THR A 887 49.24 8.23 -37.77
CA THR A 887 49.86 8.63 -39.04
C THR A 887 49.08 9.72 -39.75
N LYS A 888 47.78 9.84 -39.46
CA LYS A 888 46.91 10.94 -39.92
C LYS A 888 45.80 11.17 -38.88
N CYS A 889 45.45 12.43 -38.63
CA CYS A 889 44.30 12.82 -37.83
C CYS A 889 43.88 14.23 -38.26
N VAL A 890 42.98 14.30 -39.24
CA VAL A 890 42.50 15.55 -39.84
C VAL A 890 41.02 15.69 -39.51
N LEU A 891 40.62 16.84 -38.97
CA LEU A 891 39.24 17.19 -38.65
C LEU A 891 38.83 18.33 -39.58
N GLU A 892 37.83 18.09 -40.43
CA GLU A 892 37.24 19.06 -41.36
C GLU A 892 35.77 19.30 -40.96
N ILE A 893 35.30 20.54 -40.90
CA ILE A 893 33.91 20.84 -40.54
C ILE A 893 32.99 20.19 -41.57
N TYR A 894 32.08 19.34 -41.12
CA TYR A 894 31.20 18.58 -42.00
C TYR A 894 29.82 19.24 -42.01
N SER A 895 29.43 19.83 -43.13
CA SER A 895 28.24 20.67 -43.17
C SER A 895 26.94 19.87 -42.97
N GLU A 896 25.93 20.53 -42.43
CA GLU A 896 24.59 19.93 -42.28
C GLU A 896 24.02 19.49 -43.63
N GLN A 897 24.30 20.22 -44.72
CA GLN A 897 23.90 19.85 -46.07
C GLN A 897 24.55 18.53 -46.54
N GLU A 898 25.84 18.33 -46.29
CA GLU A 898 26.55 17.08 -46.63
C GLU A 898 26.16 15.91 -45.72
N TYR A 899 25.77 16.18 -44.47
CA TYR A 899 25.21 15.19 -43.56
C TYR A 899 23.82 14.73 -44.01
N ASN A 900 22.93 15.66 -44.33
CA ASN A 900 21.58 15.37 -44.81
C ASN A 900 21.62 14.58 -46.13
N ALA A 901 22.49 14.98 -47.08
CA ALA A 901 22.72 14.22 -48.31
C ALA A 901 23.24 12.80 -48.07
N ARG A 902 24.11 12.59 -47.05
CA ARG A 902 24.56 11.23 -46.67
C ARG A 902 23.47 10.40 -46.01
N LEU A 903 22.58 10.99 -45.20
CA LEU A 903 21.44 10.26 -44.62
C LEU A 903 20.48 9.78 -45.71
N ILE A 904 20.15 10.65 -46.66
CA ILE A 904 19.31 10.29 -47.83
C ILE A 904 19.98 9.19 -48.67
N ALA A 905 21.29 9.30 -48.93
CA ALA A 905 22.02 8.26 -49.66
C ALA A 905 22.11 6.92 -48.90
N ASN A 906 22.22 6.94 -47.57
CA ASN A 906 22.20 5.75 -46.73
C ASN A 906 20.82 5.08 -46.74
N TYR A 907 19.75 5.85 -46.60
CA TYR A 907 18.38 5.37 -46.71
C TYR A 907 18.12 4.69 -48.06
N ASN A 908 18.39 5.40 -49.16
CA ASN A 908 18.21 4.86 -50.52
C ASN A 908 19.03 3.58 -50.75
N ASN A 909 20.24 3.51 -50.18
CA ASN A 909 21.05 2.29 -50.24
C ASN A 909 20.43 1.12 -49.46
N LYS A 910 19.92 1.36 -48.25
CA LYS A 910 19.24 0.31 -47.45
C LYS A 910 17.96 -0.18 -48.11
N VAL A 911 17.16 0.71 -48.70
CA VAL A 911 15.98 0.32 -49.50
C VAL A 911 16.41 -0.56 -50.69
N SER A 912 17.47 -0.20 -51.40
CA SER A 912 18.00 -1.00 -52.53
C SER A 912 18.61 -2.37 -52.16
N LEU A 913 18.61 -2.75 -50.88
CA LEU A 913 19.00 -4.09 -50.40
C LEU A 913 17.79 -4.96 -50.04
N ILE A 914 16.57 -4.42 -50.04
CA ILE A 914 15.34 -5.19 -49.85
C ILE A 914 15.16 -6.10 -51.09
N PRO A 915 14.90 -7.42 -50.92
CA PRO A 915 14.78 -8.33 -52.06
C PRO A 915 13.46 -8.14 -52.83
N GLU A 916 13.50 -8.31 -54.16
CA GLU A 916 12.31 -8.27 -55.04
C GLU A 916 11.23 -9.32 -54.66
N VAL A 917 11.63 -10.37 -53.92
CA VAL A 917 10.74 -11.39 -53.37
C VAL A 917 10.88 -11.37 -51.85
N ILE A 918 9.80 -10.97 -51.17
CA ILE A 918 9.72 -10.96 -49.71
C ILE A 918 9.25 -12.34 -49.22
N GLU A 919 10.03 -12.95 -48.33
CA GLU A 919 9.67 -14.16 -47.59
C GLU A 919 9.53 -13.83 -46.10
N TYR A 920 8.77 -14.64 -45.35
CA TYR A 920 8.68 -14.50 -43.89
C TYR A 920 9.86 -15.20 -43.22
N ASN A 921 10.99 -14.51 -43.15
CA ASN A 921 12.22 -14.96 -42.49
C ASN A 921 13.03 -13.78 -41.93
N ASP A 922 13.95 -14.08 -41.01
CA ASP A 922 14.75 -13.06 -40.32
C ASP A 922 15.64 -12.25 -41.27
N ASP A 923 16.14 -12.82 -42.36
CA ASP A 923 16.95 -12.10 -43.35
C ASP A 923 16.15 -10.96 -44.00
N CYS A 924 14.92 -11.25 -44.44
CA CYS A 924 14.02 -10.23 -45.00
C CYS A 924 13.59 -9.22 -43.93
N TYR A 925 13.26 -9.68 -42.72
CA TYR A 925 12.85 -8.79 -41.62
C TYR A 925 13.95 -7.82 -41.21
N ASN A 926 15.18 -8.32 -41.04
CA ASN A 926 16.33 -7.51 -40.67
C ASN A 926 16.64 -6.43 -41.72
N LEU A 927 16.54 -6.74 -43.02
CA LEU A 927 16.71 -5.76 -44.09
C LEU A 927 15.64 -4.66 -44.07
N LEU A 928 14.39 -5.02 -43.79
CA LEU A 928 13.28 -4.06 -43.65
C LEU A 928 13.46 -3.16 -42.42
N ILE A 929 13.87 -3.72 -41.28
CA ILE A 929 14.14 -2.97 -40.04
C ILE A 929 15.38 -2.07 -40.20
N ASP A 930 16.42 -2.49 -40.92
CA ASP A 930 17.59 -1.66 -41.25
C ASP A 930 17.18 -0.44 -42.11
N ALA A 931 16.32 -0.65 -43.11
CA ALA A 931 15.79 0.43 -43.95
C ALA A 931 14.85 1.37 -43.17
N LEU A 932 14.04 0.83 -42.23
CA LEU A 932 13.21 1.63 -41.33
C LEU A 932 14.04 2.44 -40.32
N ALA A 933 15.12 1.88 -39.80
CA ALA A 933 16.06 2.59 -38.92
C ALA A 933 16.75 3.74 -39.67
N ALA A 934 17.16 3.51 -40.92
CA ALA A 934 17.68 4.57 -41.79
C ALA A 934 16.63 5.65 -42.10
N TYR A 935 15.37 5.26 -42.37
CA TYR A 935 14.26 6.18 -42.60
C TYR A 935 13.93 7.03 -41.36
N ASN A 936 13.87 6.42 -40.17
CA ASN A 936 13.60 7.12 -38.92
C ASN A 936 14.73 8.10 -38.57
N LYS A 937 15.97 7.80 -38.96
CA LYS A 937 17.13 8.68 -38.78
C LYS A 937 17.12 9.93 -39.68
N LEU A 938 16.27 10.00 -40.71
CA LEU A 938 16.07 11.20 -41.54
C LEU A 938 15.37 12.34 -40.79
N GLY A 939 14.51 12.04 -39.80
CA GLY A 939 13.71 13.03 -39.09
C GLY A 939 12.94 13.94 -40.04
N ASN A 940 13.20 15.25 -40.01
CA ASN A 940 12.55 16.23 -40.89
C ASN A 940 12.75 15.94 -42.40
N LEU A 941 13.84 15.27 -42.77
CA LEU A 941 14.19 14.92 -44.16
C LEU A 941 13.36 13.75 -44.72
N GLN A 942 12.49 13.12 -43.91
CA GLN A 942 11.55 12.09 -44.41
C GLN A 942 10.65 12.61 -45.55
N ASN A 943 10.39 13.92 -45.59
CA ASN A 943 9.63 14.59 -46.64
C ASN A 943 10.41 14.74 -47.97
N GLU A 944 11.70 14.40 -48.00
CA GLU A 944 12.60 14.55 -49.16
C GLU A 944 12.92 13.21 -49.86
N VAL A 945 12.34 12.10 -49.39
CA VAL A 945 12.55 10.74 -49.92
C VAL A 945 11.22 10.05 -50.26
N ASP A 946 11.26 9.09 -51.19
CA ASP A 946 10.13 8.17 -51.43
C ASP A 946 10.31 6.94 -50.55
N ASN A 947 9.26 6.56 -49.80
CA ASN A 947 9.25 5.38 -48.92
C ASN A 947 8.27 4.30 -49.37
N THR A 948 7.64 4.44 -50.54
CA THR A 948 6.60 3.55 -51.06
C THR A 948 7.07 2.09 -51.11
N GLU A 949 8.31 1.85 -51.54
CA GLU A 949 8.93 0.52 -51.61
C GLU A 949 9.09 -0.13 -50.23
N LEU A 950 9.54 0.63 -49.24
CA LEU A 950 9.68 0.15 -47.85
C LEU A 950 8.32 -0.21 -47.23
N VAL A 951 7.32 0.68 -47.38
CA VAL A 951 5.97 0.49 -46.84
C VAL A 951 5.28 -0.73 -47.47
N ASN A 952 5.36 -0.87 -48.80
CA ASN A 952 4.81 -2.01 -49.51
C ASN A 952 5.51 -3.33 -49.12
N SER A 953 6.81 -3.30 -48.85
CA SER A 953 7.57 -4.49 -48.48
C SER A 953 7.25 -4.94 -47.05
N PHE A 954 7.05 -4.03 -46.09
CA PHE A 954 6.50 -4.38 -44.77
C PHE A 954 5.09 -4.97 -44.84
N ALA A 955 4.21 -4.42 -45.69
CA ALA A 955 2.88 -4.98 -45.91
C ALA A 955 2.95 -6.40 -46.49
N THR A 956 3.79 -6.61 -47.49
CA THR A 956 4.03 -7.93 -48.11
C THR A 956 4.61 -8.93 -47.10
N TYR A 957 5.54 -8.49 -46.24
CA TYR A 957 6.11 -9.33 -45.17
C TYR A 957 5.01 -9.77 -44.18
N LYS A 958 4.15 -8.85 -43.75
CA LYS A 958 3.00 -9.15 -42.88
C LYS A 958 2.04 -10.16 -43.54
N GLU A 959 1.70 -9.98 -44.82
CA GLU A 959 0.86 -10.93 -45.57
C GLU A 959 1.50 -12.33 -45.65
N LYS A 960 2.82 -12.42 -45.90
CA LYS A 960 3.56 -13.68 -45.92
C LYS A 960 3.61 -14.37 -44.55
N GLY A 961 3.63 -13.60 -43.47
CA GLY A 961 3.49 -14.12 -42.11
C GLY A 961 2.11 -14.71 -41.84
N ILE A 962 1.05 -14.02 -42.27
CA ILE A 962 -0.33 -14.52 -42.19
C ILE A 962 -0.48 -15.83 -42.98
N GLU A 963 0.00 -15.88 -44.23
CA GLU A 963 0.01 -17.11 -45.04
C GLU A 963 0.74 -18.27 -44.34
N LEU A 964 1.89 -18.01 -43.71
CA LEU A 964 2.66 -19.03 -43.01
C LEU A 964 1.93 -19.54 -41.75
N VAL A 965 1.35 -18.65 -40.95
CA VAL A 965 0.54 -19.02 -39.77
C VAL A 965 -0.68 -19.85 -40.19
N GLU A 966 -1.44 -19.38 -41.19
CA GLU A 966 -2.62 -20.11 -41.68
C GLU A 966 -2.26 -21.50 -42.21
N ALA A 967 -1.13 -21.63 -42.92
CA ALA A 967 -0.61 -22.93 -43.37
C ALA A 967 -0.14 -23.84 -42.22
N LYS A 968 0.48 -23.30 -41.18
CA LYS A 968 0.87 -24.05 -39.96
C LYS A 968 -0.35 -24.55 -39.20
N ILE A 969 -1.37 -23.70 -39.04
CA ILE A 969 -2.67 -24.08 -38.46
C ILE A 969 -3.38 -25.12 -39.33
N GLU A 970 -3.28 -25.03 -40.67
CA GLU A 970 -3.82 -26.09 -41.53
C GLU A 970 -3.09 -27.43 -41.39
N ALA A 971 -1.80 -27.44 -41.04
CA ALA A 971 -1.05 -28.67 -40.78
C ALA A 971 -1.44 -29.39 -39.47
N ILE A 972 -2.17 -28.75 -38.55
CA ILE A 972 -2.62 -29.37 -37.28
C ILE A 972 -3.54 -30.57 -37.54
N ILE A 973 -3.21 -31.70 -36.89
CA ILE A 973 -3.93 -32.97 -36.96
C ILE A 973 -4.78 -33.13 -35.69
N SER A 974 -6.10 -33.27 -35.86
CA SER A 974 -7.05 -33.61 -34.77
C SER A 974 -7.44 -35.10 -34.83
N PRO A 975 -7.60 -35.80 -33.69
CA PRO A 975 -7.34 -35.30 -32.33
C PRO A 975 -5.84 -35.07 -32.08
N VAL A 976 -5.55 -34.09 -31.22
CA VAL A 976 -4.21 -33.81 -30.75
C VAL A 976 -3.77 -34.92 -29.79
N THR A 977 -2.51 -35.29 -29.89
CA THR A 977 -1.84 -36.36 -29.14
C THR A 977 -0.43 -35.91 -28.80
N THR A 978 0.23 -36.57 -27.85
CA THR A 978 1.63 -36.29 -27.48
C THR A 978 2.59 -36.40 -28.68
N GLU A 979 2.25 -37.18 -29.72
CA GLU A 979 3.07 -37.33 -30.93
C GLU A 979 2.92 -36.16 -31.93
N ASN A 980 1.79 -35.45 -31.93
CA ASN A 980 1.50 -34.37 -32.90
C ASN A 980 1.36 -32.97 -32.26
N ALA A 981 1.37 -32.85 -30.92
CA ALA A 981 1.26 -31.60 -30.18
C ALA A 981 2.28 -30.52 -30.62
N ASN A 982 3.47 -30.94 -31.06
CA ASN A 982 4.50 -30.04 -31.61
C ASN A 982 4.00 -29.21 -32.81
N LEU A 983 3.02 -29.67 -33.59
CA LEU A 983 2.43 -28.90 -34.70
C LEU A 983 1.58 -27.71 -34.20
N VAL A 984 0.91 -27.88 -33.06
CA VAL A 984 0.13 -26.82 -32.39
C VAL A 984 1.09 -25.79 -31.78
N ILE A 985 2.14 -26.27 -31.12
CA ILE A 985 3.20 -25.43 -30.52
C ILE A 985 3.92 -24.61 -31.61
N ASP A 986 4.28 -25.24 -32.73
CA ASP A 986 4.90 -24.60 -33.90
C ASP A 986 3.97 -23.53 -34.52
N ALA A 987 2.69 -23.85 -34.71
CA ALA A 987 1.69 -22.88 -35.20
C ALA A 987 1.51 -21.69 -34.25
N ARG A 988 1.47 -21.92 -32.93
CA ARG A 988 1.40 -20.84 -31.92
C ARG A 988 2.70 -20.03 -31.84
N ALA A 989 3.87 -20.66 -31.97
CA ALA A 989 5.16 -19.97 -31.96
C ALA A 989 5.28 -18.98 -33.12
N VAL A 990 4.93 -19.40 -34.34
CA VAL A 990 4.95 -18.52 -35.53
C VAL A 990 3.87 -17.42 -35.44
N LEU A 991 2.71 -17.70 -34.83
CA LEU A 991 1.69 -16.68 -34.57
C LEU A 991 2.15 -15.65 -33.54
N ASN A 992 2.80 -16.06 -32.45
CA ASN A 992 3.32 -15.13 -31.46
C ASN A 992 4.43 -14.25 -32.07
N ASP A 993 5.36 -14.83 -32.84
CA ASP A 993 6.38 -14.09 -33.59
C ASP A 993 5.78 -13.04 -34.55
N LEU A 994 4.63 -13.35 -35.16
CA LEU A 994 3.90 -12.43 -36.02
C LEU A 994 3.19 -11.31 -35.24
N LEU A 995 2.66 -11.62 -34.05
CA LEU A 995 1.96 -10.66 -33.18
C LEU A 995 2.92 -9.69 -32.47
N ASP A 996 4.10 -10.17 -32.06
CA ASP A 996 5.18 -9.33 -31.51
C ASP A 996 5.67 -8.30 -32.54
N LYS A 997 5.61 -8.65 -33.84
CA LYS A 997 5.92 -7.76 -34.96
C LYS A 997 4.74 -6.87 -35.38
N TYR A 998 3.50 -7.34 -35.26
CA TYR A 998 2.29 -6.63 -35.71
C TYR A 998 1.07 -6.89 -34.81
N SER A 999 0.62 -5.87 -34.09
CA SER A 999 -0.55 -5.96 -33.19
C SER A 999 -1.91 -5.95 -33.90
N ASP A 1000 -1.96 -5.67 -35.21
CA ASP A 1000 -3.17 -5.55 -36.03
C ASP A 1000 -3.33 -6.70 -37.04
N VAL A 1001 -3.12 -7.93 -36.58
CA VAL A 1001 -3.20 -9.17 -37.40
C VAL A 1001 -4.58 -9.82 -37.31
N THR A 1002 -5.00 -10.48 -38.38
CA THR A 1002 -6.21 -11.33 -38.41
C THR A 1002 -5.88 -12.63 -39.14
N ILE A 1003 -6.10 -13.76 -38.47
CA ILE A 1003 -5.85 -15.12 -38.98
C ILE A 1003 -7.22 -15.78 -39.20
N SER A 1004 -7.53 -16.20 -40.42
CA SER A 1004 -8.88 -16.63 -40.79
C SER A 1004 -9.29 -17.99 -40.22
N ASN A 1005 -8.32 -18.89 -40.00
CA ASN A 1005 -8.54 -20.23 -39.45
C ASN A 1005 -8.15 -20.38 -37.96
N ILE A 1006 -7.94 -19.27 -37.23
CA ILE A 1006 -7.43 -19.25 -35.85
C ILE A 1006 -8.13 -20.21 -34.89
N LYS A 1007 -9.44 -20.43 -35.05
CA LYS A 1007 -10.23 -21.34 -34.22
C LYS A 1007 -9.71 -22.77 -34.19
N LYS A 1008 -9.10 -23.24 -35.29
CA LYS A 1008 -8.51 -24.58 -35.38
C LYS A 1008 -7.27 -24.71 -34.48
N LEU A 1009 -6.56 -23.61 -34.23
CA LEU A 1009 -5.49 -23.54 -33.23
C LEU A 1009 -6.09 -23.48 -31.81
N GLU A 1010 -7.06 -22.59 -31.57
CA GLU A 1010 -7.73 -22.45 -30.27
C GLU A 1010 -8.36 -23.78 -29.78
N GLU A 1011 -9.02 -24.52 -30.67
CA GLU A 1011 -9.60 -25.84 -30.41
C GLU A 1011 -8.51 -26.89 -30.11
N ALA A 1012 -7.41 -26.90 -30.87
CA ALA A 1012 -6.27 -27.80 -30.66
C ALA A 1012 -5.47 -27.50 -29.37
N GLU A 1013 -5.41 -26.24 -28.95
CA GLU A 1013 -4.78 -25.83 -27.69
C GLU A 1013 -5.62 -26.24 -26.48
N ILE A 1014 -6.94 -26.25 -26.60
CA ILE A 1014 -7.83 -26.86 -25.59
C ILE A 1014 -7.56 -28.38 -25.50
N GLU A 1015 -7.32 -29.07 -26.63
CA GLU A 1015 -6.90 -30.47 -26.60
C GLU A 1015 -5.52 -30.66 -25.91
N ILE A 1016 -4.53 -29.77 -26.12
CA ILE A 1016 -3.26 -29.79 -25.36
C ILE A 1016 -3.43 -29.50 -23.87
N ALA A 1017 -4.28 -28.53 -23.51
CA ALA A 1017 -4.58 -28.24 -22.11
C ALA A 1017 -5.19 -29.46 -21.42
N ASN A 1018 -6.08 -30.18 -22.09
CA ASN A 1018 -6.65 -31.44 -21.58
C ASN A 1018 -5.63 -32.60 -21.53
N LEU A 1019 -4.59 -32.62 -22.38
CA LEU A 1019 -3.43 -33.51 -22.23
C LEU A 1019 -2.53 -33.13 -21.03
N SER A 1020 -2.75 -31.97 -20.41
CA SER A 1020 -1.93 -31.41 -19.33
C SER A 1020 -2.66 -31.29 -17.98
N ILE A 1021 -3.90 -31.76 -17.88
CA ILE A 1021 -4.72 -31.72 -16.65
C ILE A 1021 -4.96 -33.14 -16.13
N ASP A 1022 -3.94 -33.70 -15.48
CA ASP A 1022 -4.14 -34.68 -14.39
C ASP A 1022 -3.94 -33.92 -13.06
N LYS A 1023 -5.05 -33.53 -12.41
CA LYS A 1023 -5.02 -33.05 -11.02
C LYS A 1023 -4.54 -34.18 -10.12
N GLU A 1024 -3.57 -33.92 -9.25
CA GLU A 1024 -2.98 -34.98 -8.43
C GLU A 1024 -4.02 -35.60 -7.47
N LYS A 1025 -4.47 -36.83 -7.78
CA LYS A 1025 -5.38 -37.60 -6.94
C LYS A 1025 -4.66 -38.76 -6.28
N ILE A 1026 -4.46 -38.65 -4.97
CA ILE A 1026 -3.72 -39.64 -4.18
C ILE A 1026 -4.72 -40.48 -3.37
N GLU A 1027 -4.85 -41.76 -3.70
CA GLU A 1027 -5.78 -42.69 -3.03
C GLU A 1027 -5.05 -43.71 -2.13
N CYS A 1028 -5.71 -44.14 -1.05
CA CYS A 1028 -5.21 -45.14 -0.12
C CYS A 1028 -6.35 -45.99 0.48
N THR A 1029 -6.15 -47.31 0.51
CA THR A 1029 -7.04 -48.30 1.12
C THR A 1029 -6.34 -48.99 2.29
N PHE A 1030 -7.13 -49.59 3.20
CA PHE A 1030 -6.62 -50.13 4.48
C PHE A 1030 -6.89 -51.63 4.69
N GLU A 1031 -6.66 -52.46 3.66
CA GLU A 1031 -6.77 -53.92 3.70
C GLU A 1031 -5.57 -54.60 4.39
N GLY A 1032 -5.39 -54.34 5.70
CA GLY A 1032 -4.34 -54.98 6.51
C GLY A 1032 -2.97 -54.29 6.47
N VAL A 1033 -2.70 -53.52 5.41
CA VAL A 1033 -1.68 -52.46 5.31
C VAL A 1033 -2.26 -51.29 4.49
N PRO A 1034 -1.69 -50.08 4.58
CA PRO A 1034 -2.02 -48.99 3.66
C PRO A 1034 -1.59 -49.37 2.24
N SER A 1035 -2.45 -49.15 1.24
CA SER A 1035 -2.11 -49.45 -0.17
C SER A 1035 -1.26 -48.38 -0.87
N ASN A 1036 -0.82 -47.35 -0.13
CA ASN A 1036 -0.05 -46.23 -0.63
C ASN A 1036 0.95 -45.80 0.47
N GLU A 1037 2.24 -45.80 0.13
CA GLU A 1037 3.35 -45.64 1.09
C GLU A 1037 3.44 -44.24 1.72
N LEU A 1038 2.75 -43.24 1.14
CA LEU A 1038 2.59 -41.90 1.74
C LEU A 1038 1.89 -41.95 3.11
N PHE A 1039 1.07 -42.97 3.34
CA PHE A 1039 0.18 -43.09 4.48
C PHE A 1039 0.71 -44.07 5.52
N ILE A 1040 1.51 -43.58 6.46
CA ILE A 1040 2.15 -44.38 7.51
C ILE A 1040 1.15 -44.68 8.63
N ALA A 1041 0.60 -45.90 8.65
CA ALA A 1041 -0.32 -46.37 9.68
C ALA A 1041 0.40 -47.12 10.81
N SER A 1042 0.12 -46.75 12.07
CA SER A 1042 0.46 -47.56 13.24
C SER A 1042 -0.81 -48.04 13.93
N GLY A 1043 -1.10 -49.35 13.90
CA GLY A 1043 -2.35 -49.87 14.48
C GLY A 1043 -2.70 -51.30 14.06
N ASN A 1044 -3.84 -51.78 14.60
CA ASN A 1044 -4.44 -53.06 14.21
C ASN A 1044 -5.48 -52.86 13.09
N TYR A 1045 -5.87 -53.94 12.43
CA TYR A 1045 -6.92 -53.95 11.42
C TYR A 1045 -8.13 -54.76 11.89
N GLY A 1046 -9.33 -54.23 11.69
CA GLY A 1046 -10.59 -54.87 12.08
C GLY A 1046 -11.20 -55.64 10.91
N LYS A 1047 -11.80 -56.81 11.19
CA LYS A 1047 -12.39 -57.72 10.18
C LYS A 1047 -13.89 -57.50 9.95
N THR A 1048 -14.33 -56.24 10.00
CA THR A 1048 -15.68 -55.85 9.60
C THR A 1048 -15.60 -55.37 8.16
N SER A 1049 -16.39 -55.95 7.27
CA SER A 1049 -16.40 -55.54 5.86
C SER A 1049 -17.27 -54.30 5.62
N ALA A 1050 -16.84 -53.43 4.71
CA ALA A 1050 -17.62 -52.30 4.19
C ALA A 1050 -17.62 -52.32 2.66
N THR A 1051 -18.70 -51.85 2.02
CA THR A 1051 -18.72 -51.66 0.56
C THR A 1051 -18.80 -50.16 0.28
N ILE A 1052 -17.85 -49.69 -0.53
CA ILE A 1052 -17.65 -48.29 -0.89
C ILE A 1052 -17.56 -48.24 -2.41
N ASP A 1053 -18.45 -47.49 -3.05
CA ASP A 1053 -18.48 -47.26 -4.51
C ASP A 1053 -18.40 -48.55 -5.36
N GLY A 1054 -19.01 -49.62 -4.85
CA GLY A 1054 -19.07 -50.95 -5.46
C GLY A 1054 -17.93 -51.90 -5.06
N VAL A 1055 -16.85 -51.39 -4.45
CA VAL A 1055 -15.72 -52.19 -3.96
C VAL A 1055 -15.99 -52.65 -2.52
N THR A 1056 -15.93 -53.96 -2.27
CA THR A 1056 -16.07 -54.52 -0.91
C THR A 1056 -14.71 -54.71 -0.25
N TYR A 1057 -14.45 -53.87 0.74
CA TYR A 1057 -13.33 -53.96 1.67
C TYR A 1057 -13.66 -55.01 2.75
N SER A 1058 -12.72 -55.92 3.02
CA SER A 1058 -12.85 -56.98 4.03
C SER A 1058 -12.37 -56.53 5.41
N GLN A 1059 -11.51 -55.51 5.45
CA GLN A 1059 -10.86 -54.98 6.63
C GLN A 1059 -10.74 -53.45 6.57
N GLY A 1060 -10.42 -52.84 7.71
CA GLY A 1060 -10.07 -51.41 7.78
C GLY A 1060 -9.11 -51.13 8.93
N LEU A 1061 -8.40 -50.01 8.87
CA LEU A 1061 -7.53 -49.54 9.94
C LEU A 1061 -8.39 -49.23 11.17
N LYS A 1062 -8.17 -49.98 12.25
CA LYS A 1062 -8.96 -49.89 13.47
C LYS A 1062 -8.41 -48.76 14.33
N MET A 1063 -9.03 -47.59 14.21
CA MET A 1063 -8.73 -46.43 15.04
C MET A 1063 -9.07 -46.75 16.50
N GLU A 1064 -8.07 -47.17 17.26
CA GLU A 1064 -8.12 -47.36 18.71
C GLU A 1064 -7.12 -46.44 19.44
N SER A 1065 -7.06 -46.48 20.77
CA SER A 1065 -6.35 -45.45 21.55
C SER A 1065 -4.84 -45.44 21.36
N SER A 1066 -4.29 -46.44 20.67
CA SER A 1066 -2.88 -46.59 20.29
C SER A 1066 -2.67 -46.51 18.77
N THR A 1067 -3.63 -45.93 18.03
CA THR A 1067 -3.62 -45.89 16.57
C THR A 1067 -3.48 -44.49 16.02
N SER A 1068 -2.48 -44.29 15.17
CA SER A 1068 -2.29 -43.11 14.35
C SER A 1068 -2.12 -43.47 12.88
N LEU A 1069 -2.45 -42.52 12.02
CA LEU A 1069 -2.15 -42.52 10.60
C LEU A 1069 -1.52 -41.16 10.27
N THR A 1070 -0.29 -41.15 9.75
CA THR A 1070 0.45 -39.92 9.44
C THR A 1070 0.86 -39.88 7.97
N PHE A 1071 0.80 -38.70 7.37
CA PHE A 1071 1.19 -38.43 5.99
C PHE A 1071 1.62 -36.96 5.83
N THR A 1072 2.28 -36.62 4.73
CA THR A 1072 2.79 -35.27 4.47
C THR A 1072 2.34 -34.79 3.09
N THR A 1073 1.88 -33.54 2.99
CA THR A 1073 1.40 -32.89 1.76
C THR A 1073 2.36 -31.78 1.33
N SER A 1074 2.60 -31.65 0.03
CA SER A 1074 3.41 -30.59 -0.58
C SER A 1074 2.61 -29.35 -1.02
N LYS A 1075 1.28 -29.48 -1.07
CA LYS A 1075 0.28 -28.50 -1.53
C LYS A 1075 -0.96 -28.61 -0.65
N SER A 1076 -1.92 -27.70 -0.78
CA SER A 1076 -3.25 -27.87 -0.15
C SER A 1076 -4.12 -28.85 -0.96
N TYR A 1077 -4.79 -29.77 -0.28
CA TYR A 1077 -5.62 -30.84 -0.85
C TYR A 1077 -7.02 -30.85 -0.25
N LYS A 1078 -8.00 -31.36 -0.99
CA LYS A 1078 -9.31 -31.76 -0.46
C LYS A 1078 -9.23 -33.21 0.03
N LEU A 1079 -9.55 -33.46 1.31
CA LEU A 1079 -9.42 -34.77 1.96
C LEU A 1079 -10.79 -35.45 2.09
N THR A 1080 -10.93 -36.64 1.52
CA THR A 1080 -12.12 -37.49 1.67
C THR A 1080 -11.75 -38.79 2.40
N MET A 1081 -12.54 -39.20 3.39
CA MET A 1081 -12.31 -40.42 4.17
C MET A 1081 -13.60 -41.23 4.33
N HIS A 1082 -13.50 -42.54 4.15
CA HIS A 1082 -14.62 -43.47 4.36
C HIS A 1082 -14.39 -44.23 5.67
N VAL A 1083 -15.15 -43.81 6.68
CA VAL A 1083 -15.06 -44.24 8.09
C VAL A 1083 -16.39 -44.86 8.51
N THR A 1084 -16.38 -45.71 9.54
CA THR A 1084 -17.64 -46.23 10.10
C THR A 1084 -18.56 -45.08 10.54
N SER A 1085 -19.81 -45.08 10.05
CA SER A 1085 -20.76 -43.98 10.22
C SER A 1085 -21.19 -43.75 11.67
N GLY A 1086 -21.60 -42.52 11.98
CA GLY A 1086 -22.03 -42.12 13.32
C GLY A 1086 -20.92 -42.22 14.38
N LYS A 1087 -19.65 -42.07 13.97
CA LYS A 1087 -18.47 -42.06 14.86
C LYS A 1087 -17.80 -40.69 14.86
N LYS A 1088 -16.79 -40.54 15.72
CA LYS A 1088 -15.88 -39.39 15.70
C LYS A 1088 -14.45 -39.83 15.48
N ILE A 1089 -13.71 -39.03 14.74
CA ILE A 1089 -12.27 -39.19 14.47
C ILE A 1089 -11.59 -37.84 14.74
N LYS A 1090 -10.28 -37.87 14.96
CA LYS A 1090 -9.46 -36.66 15.02
C LYS A 1090 -8.61 -36.54 13.76
N VAL A 1091 -8.56 -35.35 13.18
CA VAL A 1091 -7.55 -34.97 12.17
C VAL A 1091 -6.85 -33.74 12.70
N ASP A 1092 -5.53 -33.79 12.83
CA ASP A 1092 -4.68 -32.71 13.36
C ASP A 1092 -5.15 -32.19 14.74
N GLY A 1093 -5.65 -33.13 15.55
CA GLY A 1093 -6.22 -32.88 16.87
C GLY A 1093 -7.68 -32.38 16.88
N ILE A 1094 -8.23 -31.91 15.76
CA ILE A 1094 -9.59 -31.38 15.61
C ILE A 1094 -10.61 -32.52 15.56
N ASP A 1095 -11.75 -32.34 16.25
CA ASP A 1095 -12.82 -33.35 16.39
C ASP A 1095 -13.81 -33.32 15.22
N TYR A 1096 -13.69 -34.29 14.30
CA TYR A 1096 -14.65 -34.48 13.21
C TYR A 1096 -15.70 -35.54 13.55
N THR A 1097 -16.96 -35.26 13.19
CA THR A 1097 -18.06 -36.22 13.30
C THR A 1097 -18.34 -36.82 11.93
N VAL A 1098 -18.27 -38.14 11.81
CA VAL A 1098 -18.49 -38.88 10.57
C VAL A 1098 -20.00 -38.92 10.31
N PRO A 1099 -20.49 -38.39 9.16
CA PRO A 1099 -21.90 -38.43 8.79
C PRO A 1099 -22.47 -39.85 8.70
N ASP A 1100 -23.80 -39.98 8.61
CA ASP A 1100 -24.47 -41.27 8.49
C ASP A 1100 -24.14 -42.02 7.18
N SER A 1101 -23.65 -41.31 6.16
CA SER A 1101 -23.09 -41.88 4.92
C SER A 1101 -21.78 -42.65 5.13
N GLY A 1102 -21.07 -42.42 6.24
CA GLY A 1102 -19.70 -42.89 6.47
C GLY A 1102 -18.62 -42.06 5.77
N ILE A 1103 -19.00 -41.10 4.91
CA ILE A 1103 -18.07 -40.27 4.15
C ILE A 1103 -17.83 -38.97 4.92
N LEU A 1104 -16.63 -38.79 5.45
CA LEU A 1104 -16.14 -37.53 6.02
C LEU A 1104 -15.32 -36.79 4.97
N LEU A 1105 -15.78 -35.60 4.60
CA LEU A 1105 -15.11 -34.70 3.66
C LEU A 1105 -14.57 -33.50 4.43
N ILE A 1106 -13.30 -33.16 4.21
CA ILE A 1106 -12.61 -31.98 4.74
C ILE A 1106 -12.16 -31.16 3.53
N GLU A 1107 -12.77 -30.00 3.36
CA GLU A 1107 -12.64 -29.18 2.15
C GLU A 1107 -11.20 -28.79 1.83
N THR A 1108 -10.42 -28.45 2.84
CA THR A 1108 -8.99 -28.15 2.70
C THR A 1108 -8.23 -28.80 3.86
N ILE A 1109 -7.19 -29.56 3.54
CA ILE A 1109 -5.99 -29.71 4.37
C ILE A 1109 -4.87 -28.95 3.66
N ASP A 1110 -4.02 -28.24 4.39
CA ASP A 1110 -2.96 -27.43 3.79
C ASP A 1110 -1.68 -28.25 3.51
N ALA A 1111 -0.64 -27.62 2.95
CA ALA A 1111 0.67 -28.24 2.83
C ALA A 1111 1.31 -28.43 4.23
N GLY A 1112 1.58 -29.66 4.65
CA GLY A 1112 2.16 -29.94 5.96
C GLY A 1112 2.17 -31.40 6.37
N ASN A 1113 2.49 -31.64 7.65
CA ASN A 1113 2.44 -32.97 8.27
C ASN A 1113 1.08 -33.17 8.96
N HIS A 1114 0.34 -34.20 8.54
CA HIS A 1114 -0.98 -34.52 9.06
C HIS A 1114 -1.00 -35.77 9.93
N MET A 1115 -1.92 -35.82 10.89
CA MET A 1115 -2.12 -36.94 11.80
C MET A 1115 -3.59 -37.22 12.08
N ILE A 1116 -4.07 -38.38 11.63
CA ILE A 1116 -5.40 -38.89 11.91
C ILE A 1116 -5.34 -39.86 13.10
N THR A 1117 -6.18 -39.65 14.11
CA THR A 1117 -6.19 -40.42 15.38
C THR A 1117 -7.62 -40.70 15.87
N LYS A 1118 -7.76 -41.61 16.85
CA LYS A 1118 -9.05 -41.89 17.48
C LYS A 1118 -9.55 -40.69 18.32
N ASN A 1119 -10.86 -40.44 18.27
CA ASN A 1119 -11.58 -39.64 19.27
C ASN A 1119 -11.87 -40.51 20.53
N THR A 1120 -13.15 -40.73 20.87
CA THR A 1120 -13.59 -41.40 22.12
C THR A 1120 -13.93 -42.87 21.94
N THR A 1121 -14.70 -43.22 20.91
CA THR A 1121 -15.04 -44.60 20.54
C THR A 1121 -14.10 -45.13 19.45
N SER A 1122 -13.96 -46.46 19.34
CA SER A 1122 -13.17 -47.06 18.24
C SER A 1122 -13.99 -47.12 16.96
N THR A 1123 -13.34 -46.90 15.83
CA THR A 1123 -13.93 -46.87 14.49
C THR A 1123 -12.99 -47.54 13.48
N LEU A 1124 -13.49 -47.89 12.30
CA LEU A 1124 -12.69 -48.38 11.17
C LEU A 1124 -12.65 -47.32 10.07
N LEU A 1125 -11.44 -47.05 9.56
CA LEU A 1125 -11.16 -46.29 8.35
C LEU A 1125 -10.83 -47.30 7.22
N TYR A 1126 -11.52 -47.20 6.09
CA TYR A 1126 -11.43 -48.18 5.00
C TYR A 1126 -10.70 -47.65 3.77
N TYR A 1127 -10.96 -46.38 3.43
CA TYR A 1127 -10.41 -45.68 2.27
C TYR A 1127 -10.21 -44.19 2.61
N LEU A 1128 -9.22 -43.57 1.99
CA LEU A 1128 -8.88 -42.16 2.06
C LEU A 1128 -8.42 -41.69 0.66
N SER A 1129 -8.84 -40.50 0.23
CA SER A 1129 -8.25 -39.81 -0.92
C SER A 1129 -7.96 -38.35 -0.68
N LEU A 1130 -6.90 -37.87 -1.33
CA LEU A 1130 -6.55 -36.46 -1.49
C LEU A 1130 -6.80 -36.06 -2.96
N GLU A 1131 -7.48 -34.96 -3.18
CA GLU A 1131 -7.70 -34.36 -4.50
C GLU A 1131 -7.05 -32.97 -4.52
N GLU A 1132 -6.10 -32.72 -5.43
CA GLU A 1132 -5.45 -31.41 -5.57
C GLU A 1132 -6.51 -30.33 -5.89
N LYS A 1133 -6.49 -29.24 -5.13
CA LYS A 1133 -7.63 -28.31 -5.04
C LYS A 1133 -7.64 -27.25 -6.14
#